data_AF-A0A443J5C8-F1
#
_entry.id   AF-A0A443J5C8-F1
#
_cell.length_a   1.000
_cell.length_b   1.000
_cell.length_c   1.000
_cell.angle_alpha   90.00
_cell.angle_beta   90.00
_cell.angle_gamma   90.00
#
_symmetry.space_group_name_H-M   'P 1'
#
loop_
_entity.id
_entity.type
_entity.pdbx_description
1 polymer ?
#
loop_
_entity_poly.entity_id
_entity_poly.type
_entity_poly.pdbx_seq_one_letter_code
_entity_poly.pdbx_strand_id
1 'polypeptide(L)'
;MDKISATGASATGWSRIVLWLLGGLLAISGLGLGLGGVELISLGGSWYYLIAGVVMLVAGILYILRRPAAAALLAALTVFTVLWSLHEVGFDYWGLVPRLAPFLVMGLIAGLIHPLLTGGRFRKESFAVAGVFALLLVAGFAAMFKPHGVIENNVAAQNDPIALQDDGTANWEFYGNDPEGTRFVAFDKINKDNVKDLQVAWQFRSGELAVGASESQNTPSQIGDTVYTCTPTSEVIALNADTGDVKWRHRVELQNTKTVWNRCRGVGYYEPAAVSDPYPIEGETHVVPAAGALCERRIIQVTMDADIVALDADTGALCTDFGTDGKVSMMTGLGDVKFGHSFSYAYTSAPTIIRNLIVVGGWVFDGRALDEPSGVIRAFSADTGELVWAWDLGNPEITRLPPEGETYTRSTPNMWTHPAFDEKLGLVYMPLGNQQPDFWGGDRPPLTDKYSTGVVALDIATGRDKWVFQTAHHDIWDYDLASQPTLYDLPDGTPALIQPTKRGQLFMLDRRTGEPISKVEERPVPQEVAFGDRVSPTQPYTVDMPSFGTKPLTEQDMWGATFFDQLACRIAFKKLNYKGEFTAPSLEPTLIYPGYYGGFNWGSAALDKRNGFLFVNDIRMPQVVTLRPAEGVDMDSLVSGHGVGSTYPMIGTPFVIDHEAFNSPLGLPCQQPPWGVFAAVSLKTQQLVWERPAGTVQDVKMDGLRVGLPVPLGMPTLGGGVVTASGIVFYAGTQDYYLRAMDIETGKELWKGRLPVGAQATPMSYISPVTGKQYIVIVAGGARQSPDRGDYVIAFALPDKK
;
A
#
# COMPACT_ATOMS: atom_id res chain seq x y z
N MET A 1 61.26 -35.96 -24.29
CA MET A 1 60.85 -35.42 -25.59
C MET A 1 60.01 -36.49 -26.25
N ASP A 2 58.68 -36.42 -26.14
CA ASP A 2 57.77 -37.21 -26.98
C ASP A 2 56.59 -36.34 -27.39
N LYS A 3 56.67 -35.85 -28.63
CA LYS A 3 55.58 -35.18 -29.34
C LYS A 3 54.61 -36.26 -29.81
N ILE A 4 53.54 -36.50 -29.05
CA ILE A 4 52.35 -37.17 -29.59
C ILE A 4 51.48 -36.09 -30.23
N SER A 5 51.43 -36.16 -31.55
CA SER A 5 50.69 -35.26 -32.42
C SER A 5 49.19 -35.29 -32.14
N ALA A 6 48.62 -34.10 -32.06
CA ALA A 6 47.20 -33.87 -32.08
C ALA A 6 46.63 -34.31 -33.45
N THR A 7 45.99 -35.47 -33.49
CA THR A 7 45.02 -35.78 -34.54
C THR A 7 43.64 -35.59 -33.93
N GLY A 8 43.02 -34.46 -34.25
CA GLY A 8 41.64 -34.19 -33.91
C GLY A 8 40.75 -35.24 -34.56
N ALA A 9 40.01 -35.99 -33.74
CA ALA A 9 38.84 -36.71 -34.23
C ALA A 9 37.99 -35.70 -35.03
N SER A 10 37.69 -36.04 -36.29
CA SER A 10 36.94 -35.17 -37.20
C SER A 10 35.53 -34.96 -36.64
N ALA A 11 35.37 -33.90 -35.85
CA ALA A 11 34.09 -33.41 -35.38
C ALA A 11 33.16 -33.27 -36.60
N THR A 12 32.04 -34.00 -36.60
CA THR A 12 31.02 -33.98 -37.65
C THR A 12 30.56 -32.55 -37.92
N GLY A 13 30.14 -32.20 -39.14
CA GLY A 13 29.68 -30.84 -39.47
C GLY A 13 28.69 -30.27 -38.44
N TRP A 14 27.83 -31.13 -37.90
CA TRP A 14 26.90 -30.82 -36.81
C TRP A 14 27.58 -30.33 -35.51
N SER A 15 28.57 -31.06 -34.99
CA SER A 15 29.28 -30.66 -33.76
C SER A 15 30.01 -29.32 -33.89
N ARG A 16 30.45 -28.98 -35.12
CA ARG A 16 31.07 -27.67 -35.40
C ARG A 16 30.06 -26.54 -35.27
N ILE A 17 28.87 -26.74 -35.83
CA ILE A 17 27.77 -25.77 -35.78
C ILE A 17 27.34 -25.53 -34.34
N VAL A 18 27.17 -26.58 -33.52
CA VAL A 18 26.78 -26.43 -32.11
C VAL A 18 27.78 -25.58 -31.32
N LEU A 19 29.09 -25.84 -31.48
CA LEU A 19 30.13 -25.07 -30.80
C LEU A 19 30.22 -23.62 -31.31
N TRP A 20 29.97 -23.40 -32.60
CA TRP A 20 29.91 -22.05 -33.16
C TRP A 20 28.70 -21.26 -32.66
N LEU A 21 27.53 -21.89 -32.55
CA LEU A 21 26.33 -21.25 -32.04
C LEU A 21 26.50 -20.86 -30.57
N LEU A 22 26.98 -21.76 -29.71
CA LEU A 22 27.25 -21.40 -28.31
C LEU A 22 28.34 -20.33 -28.22
N GLY A 23 29.44 -20.52 -28.94
CA GLY A 23 30.56 -19.58 -28.90
C GLY A 23 30.16 -18.18 -29.38
N GLY A 24 29.32 -18.09 -30.41
CA GLY A 24 28.72 -16.85 -30.88
C GLY A 24 27.78 -16.22 -29.84
N LEU A 25 26.89 -17.01 -29.23
CA LEU A 25 26.00 -16.52 -28.17
C LEU A 25 26.78 -15.98 -26.96
N LEU A 26 27.81 -16.69 -26.51
CA LEU A 26 28.70 -16.24 -25.43
C LEU A 26 29.47 -14.99 -25.81
N ALA A 27 29.96 -14.90 -27.05
CA ALA A 27 30.69 -13.73 -27.53
C ALA A 27 29.80 -12.48 -27.58
N ILE A 28 28.58 -12.62 -28.13
CA ILE A 28 27.59 -11.52 -28.19
C ILE A 28 27.16 -11.10 -26.79
N SER A 29 26.85 -12.09 -25.94
CA SER A 29 26.46 -11.82 -24.54
C SER A 29 27.59 -11.13 -23.77
N GLY A 30 28.83 -11.61 -23.94
CA GLY A 30 30.01 -11.04 -23.32
C GLY A 30 30.30 -9.61 -23.80
N LEU A 31 30.08 -9.33 -25.10
CA LEU A 31 30.18 -7.97 -25.63
C LEU A 31 29.12 -7.05 -25.00
N GLY A 32 27.86 -7.48 -24.93
CA GLY A 32 26.78 -6.71 -24.31
C GLY A 32 27.04 -6.38 -22.83
N LEU A 33 27.43 -7.38 -22.04
CA LEU A 33 27.81 -7.18 -20.64
C LEU A 33 29.06 -6.32 -20.49
N GLY A 34 30.03 -6.51 -21.39
CA GLY A 34 31.26 -5.74 -21.40
C GLY A 34 31.00 -4.26 -21.62
N LEU A 35 30.19 -3.92 -22.63
CA LEU A 35 29.82 -2.54 -22.96
C LEU A 35 29.01 -1.89 -21.83
N GLY A 36 27.97 -2.55 -21.33
CA GLY A 36 27.21 -2.04 -20.19
C GLY A 36 28.05 -1.97 -18.91
N GLY A 37 29.01 -2.89 -18.73
CA GLY A 37 29.97 -2.87 -17.64
C GLY A 37 30.91 -1.66 -17.70
N VAL A 38 31.37 -1.25 -18.88
CA VAL A 38 32.14 0.00 -19.05
C VAL A 38 31.31 1.20 -18.61
N GLU A 39 30.05 1.27 -19.03
CA GLU A 39 29.14 2.34 -18.63
C GLU A 39 28.92 2.35 -17.11
N LEU A 40 28.62 1.21 -16.51
CA LEU A 40 28.43 1.10 -15.06
C LEU A 40 29.69 1.54 -14.28
N ILE A 41 30.89 1.13 -14.70
CA ILE A 41 32.15 1.57 -14.09
C ILE A 41 32.33 3.09 -14.25
N SER A 42 31.97 3.66 -15.39
CA SER A 42 32.07 5.12 -15.62
C SER A 42 31.18 5.93 -14.68
N LEU A 43 30.09 5.31 -14.19
CA LEU A 43 29.19 5.86 -13.17
C LEU A 43 29.63 5.51 -11.73
N GLY A 44 30.82 4.92 -11.55
CA GLY A 44 31.35 4.50 -10.25
C GLY A 44 30.65 3.27 -9.66
N GLY A 45 30.15 2.37 -10.52
CA GLY A 45 29.51 1.13 -10.11
C GLY A 45 30.41 -0.11 -10.18
N SER A 46 29.81 -1.30 -10.09
CA SER A 46 30.52 -2.57 -10.05
C SER A 46 31.32 -2.89 -11.32
N TRP A 47 32.54 -3.39 -11.12
CA TRP A 47 33.44 -3.82 -12.20
C TRP A 47 33.13 -5.22 -12.73
N TYR A 48 32.29 -5.97 -12.01
CA TYR A 48 32.00 -7.37 -12.28
C TYR A 48 31.52 -7.59 -13.71
N TYR A 49 30.60 -6.78 -14.21
CA TYR A 49 29.99 -6.98 -15.53
C TYR A 49 30.98 -6.81 -16.68
N LEU A 50 31.95 -5.90 -16.56
CA LEU A 50 33.04 -5.78 -17.51
C LEU A 50 33.94 -7.03 -17.50
N ILE A 51 34.35 -7.48 -16.30
CA ILE A 51 35.21 -8.66 -16.14
C ILE A 51 34.51 -9.90 -16.70
N ALA A 52 33.26 -10.14 -16.31
CA ALA A 52 32.45 -11.24 -16.79
C ALA A 52 32.24 -11.16 -18.31
N GLY A 53 31.94 -9.96 -18.83
CA GLY A 53 31.76 -9.72 -20.26
C GLY A 53 33.00 -10.06 -21.09
N VAL A 54 34.19 -9.60 -20.67
CA VAL A 54 35.46 -9.90 -21.34
C VAL A 54 35.78 -11.39 -21.28
N VAL A 55 35.62 -12.04 -20.12
CA VAL A 55 35.90 -13.47 -19.99
C VAL A 55 34.94 -14.30 -20.84
N MET A 56 33.64 -13.94 -20.88
CA MET A 56 32.64 -14.59 -21.74
C MET A 56 32.95 -14.39 -23.22
N LEU A 57 33.40 -13.20 -23.63
CA LEU A 57 33.82 -12.91 -24.99
C LEU A 57 34.98 -13.79 -25.43
N VAL A 58 36.03 -13.86 -24.60
CA VAL A 58 37.21 -14.72 -24.86
C VAL A 58 36.81 -16.19 -24.88
N ALA A 59 36.01 -16.65 -23.92
CA ALA A 59 35.52 -18.02 -23.88
C ALA A 59 34.71 -18.38 -25.13
N GLY A 60 33.84 -17.48 -25.59
CA GLY A 60 33.05 -17.64 -26.82
C GLY A 60 33.92 -17.81 -28.06
N ILE A 61 34.93 -16.96 -28.24
CA ILE A 61 35.92 -17.07 -29.31
C ILE A 61 36.65 -18.42 -29.23
N LEU A 62 37.05 -18.84 -28.03
CA LEU A 62 37.74 -20.13 -27.84
C LEU A 62 36.84 -21.33 -28.13
N TYR A 63 35.53 -21.26 -27.87
CA TYR A 63 34.56 -22.28 -28.32
C TYR A 63 34.49 -22.36 -29.84
N ILE A 64 34.46 -21.21 -30.53
CA ILE A 64 34.47 -21.14 -32.00
C ILE A 64 35.76 -21.77 -32.57
N LEU A 65 36.90 -21.48 -31.93
CA LEU A 65 38.21 -22.04 -32.24
C LEU A 65 38.43 -23.48 -31.71
N ARG A 66 37.43 -24.05 -31.01
CA ARG A 66 37.44 -25.39 -30.40
C ARG A 66 38.62 -25.66 -29.46
N ARG A 67 38.95 -24.66 -28.64
CA ARG A 67 40.01 -24.77 -27.62
C ARG A 67 39.41 -25.20 -26.29
N PRO A 68 39.89 -26.29 -25.64
CA PRO A 68 39.37 -26.76 -24.35
C PRO A 68 39.52 -25.73 -23.22
N ALA A 69 40.44 -24.77 -23.36
CA ALA A 69 40.58 -23.64 -22.45
C ALA A 69 39.28 -22.81 -22.28
N ALA A 70 38.36 -22.84 -23.26
CA ALA A 70 37.07 -22.17 -23.16
C ALA A 70 36.25 -22.63 -21.94
N ALA A 71 36.19 -23.94 -21.72
CA ALA A 71 35.45 -24.52 -20.59
C ALA A 71 36.11 -24.19 -19.25
N ALA A 72 37.45 -24.18 -19.19
CA ALA A 72 38.18 -23.79 -17.99
C ALA A 72 37.95 -22.31 -17.63
N LEU A 73 37.92 -21.41 -18.61
CA LEU A 73 37.60 -20.00 -18.39
C LEU A 73 36.17 -19.80 -17.88
N LEU A 74 35.18 -20.47 -18.48
CA LEU A 74 33.80 -20.40 -17.98
C LEU A 74 33.67 -20.98 -16.57
N ALA A 75 34.38 -22.05 -16.24
CA ALA A 75 34.38 -22.61 -14.89
C ALA A 75 35.01 -21.64 -13.88
N ALA A 76 36.14 -21.03 -14.21
CA ALA A 76 36.79 -20.02 -13.38
C ALA A 76 35.88 -18.80 -13.17
N LEU A 77 35.22 -18.33 -14.23
CA LEU A 77 34.24 -17.25 -14.15
C LEU A 77 33.06 -17.64 -13.26
N THR A 78 32.51 -18.85 -13.41
CA THR A 78 31.39 -19.33 -12.58
C THR A 78 31.76 -19.34 -11.09
N VAL A 79 32.96 -19.82 -10.74
CA VAL A 79 33.44 -19.80 -9.35
C VAL A 79 33.60 -18.36 -8.85
N PHE A 80 34.21 -17.49 -9.66
CA PHE A 80 34.35 -16.06 -9.33
C PHE A 80 32.98 -15.40 -9.12
N THR A 81 32.01 -15.66 -9.99
CA THR A 81 30.64 -15.17 -9.88
C THR A 81 29.96 -15.66 -8.60
N VAL A 82 30.13 -16.92 -8.21
CA VAL A 82 29.59 -17.43 -6.94
C VAL A 82 30.16 -16.66 -5.76
N LEU A 83 31.50 -16.50 -5.71
CA LEU A 83 32.17 -15.78 -4.63
C LEU A 83 31.75 -14.30 -4.59
N TRP A 84 31.67 -13.64 -5.74
CA TRP A 84 31.21 -12.27 -5.87
C TRP A 84 29.74 -12.11 -5.44
N SER A 85 28.86 -13.01 -5.86
CA SER A 85 27.43 -12.95 -5.51
C SER A 85 27.21 -13.13 -4.01
N LEU A 86 27.91 -14.09 -3.39
CA LEU A 86 27.84 -14.31 -1.95
C LEU A 86 28.42 -13.13 -1.16
N HIS A 87 29.45 -12.47 -1.68
CA HIS A 87 29.97 -11.24 -1.08
C HIS A 87 28.97 -10.08 -1.17
N GLU A 88 28.25 -9.98 -2.28
CA GLU A 88 27.38 -8.84 -2.56
C GLU A 88 26.00 -8.94 -1.90
N VAL A 89 25.38 -10.11 -1.90
CA VAL A 89 24.00 -10.29 -1.38
C VAL A 89 23.87 -11.42 -0.36
N GLY A 90 24.98 -12.04 0.05
CA GLY A 90 24.96 -13.15 0.99
C GLY A 90 24.13 -14.33 0.47
N PHE A 91 23.21 -14.82 1.31
CA PHE A 91 22.30 -15.92 0.97
C PHE A 91 20.89 -15.43 0.61
N ASP A 92 20.70 -14.14 0.31
CA ASP A 92 19.41 -13.64 -0.16
C ASP A 92 19.04 -14.32 -1.48
N TYR A 93 17.94 -15.08 -1.46
CA TYR A 93 17.57 -15.91 -2.59
C TYR A 93 17.30 -15.06 -3.85
N TRP A 94 16.51 -13.99 -3.72
CA TRP A 94 16.12 -13.18 -4.87
C TRP A 94 17.29 -12.37 -5.42
N GLY A 95 18.17 -11.87 -4.56
CA GLY A 95 19.44 -11.27 -4.95
C GLY A 95 20.33 -12.26 -5.70
N LEU A 96 20.39 -13.53 -5.29
CA LEU A 96 21.23 -14.54 -5.95
C LEU A 96 20.70 -14.98 -7.33
N VAL A 97 19.38 -14.93 -7.58
CA VAL A 97 18.76 -15.39 -8.84
C VAL A 97 19.38 -14.76 -10.10
N PRO A 98 19.38 -13.43 -10.31
CA PRO A 98 19.93 -12.83 -11.53
C PRO A 98 21.44 -13.04 -11.68
N ARG A 99 22.15 -13.22 -10.55
CA ARG A 99 23.61 -13.35 -10.52
C ARG A 99 24.07 -14.76 -10.84
N LEU A 100 23.35 -15.78 -10.38
CA LEU A 100 23.75 -17.18 -10.48
C LEU A 100 23.02 -17.95 -11.58
N ALA A 101 21.72 -17.73 -11.79
CA ALA A 101 20.92 -18.53 -12.71
C ALA A 101 21.50 -18.60 -14.14
N PRO A 102 22.00 -17.50 -14.75
CA PRO A 102 22.63 -17.55 -16.08
C PRO A 102 23.86 -18.47 -16.11
N PHE A 103 24.67 -18.45 -15.06
CA PHE A 103 25.89 -19.27 -14.97
C PHE A 103 25.59 -20.73 -14.69
N LEU A 104 24.50 -21.02 -13.98
CA LEU A 104 24.02 -22.39 -13.84
C LEU A 104 23.56 -22.97 -15.18
N VAL A 105 22.82 -22.19 -15.99
CA VAL A 105 22.41 -22.58 -17.35
C VAL A 105 23.62 -22.74 -18.27
N MET A 106 24.56 -21.79 -18.26
CA MET A 106 25.79 -21.88 -19.05
C MET A 106 26.65 -23.08 -18.64
N GLY A 107 26.76 -23.36 -17.33
CA GLY A 107 27.49 -24.52 -16.80
C GLY A 107 26.86 -25.85 -17.23
N LEU A 108 25.52 -25.95 -17.19
CA LEU A 108 24.78 -27.10 -17.70
C LEU A 108 25.07 -27.33 -19.19
N ILE A 109 24.88 -26.31 -20.03
CA ILE A 109 25.10 -26.41 -21.47
C ILE A 109 26.56 -26.75 -21.76
N ALA A 110 27.50 -26.05 -21.12
CA ALA A 110 28.94 -26.30 -21.28
C ALA A 110 29.30 -27.74 -20.91
N GLY A 111 28.79 -28.27 -19.80
CA GLY A 111 29.01 -29.66 -19.38
C GLY A 111 28.46 -30.69 -20.38
N LEU A 112 27.27 -30.45 -20.94
CA LEU A 112 26.67 -31.34 -21.95
C LEU A 112 27.47 -31.39 -23.25
N ILE A 113 28.05 -30.26 -23.68
CA ILE A 113 28.78 -30.19 -24.95
C ILE A 113 30.29 -30.37 -24.80
N HIS A 114 30.85 -30.32 -23.58
CA HIS A 114 32.28 -30.44 -23.33
C HIS A 114 32.92 -31.68 -23.99
N PRO A 115 32.26 -32.87 -24.06
CA PRO A 115 32.80 -34.01 -24.82
C PRO A 115 32.99 -33.73 -26.31
N LEU A 116 32.20 -32.85 -26.92
CA LEU A 116 32.40 -32.43 -28.32
C LEU A 116 33.66 -31.57 -28.51
N LEU A 117 34.03 -30.82 -27.48
CA LEU A 117 35.21 -29.96 -27.45
C LEU A 117 36.52 -30.76 -27.23
N THR A 118 36.45 -31.86 -26.48
CA THR A 118 37.60 -32.70 -26.09
C THR A 118 37.78 -33.95 -26.95
N GLY A 119 36.95 -34.14 -27.99
CA GLY A 119 36.98 -35.34 -28.83
C GLY A 119 36.54 -36.61 -28.08
N GLY A 120 35.61 -36.47 -27.13
CA GLY A 120 35.02 -37.57 -26.34
C GLY A 120 35.74 -37.88 -25.04
N ARG A 121 36.85 -37.20 -24.72
CA ARG A 121 37.55 -37.36 -23.43
C ARG A 121 36.72 -36.74 -22.29
N PHE A 122 36.84 -37.31 -21.09
CA PHE A 122 36.14 -36.85 -19.87
C PHE A 122 34.60 -36.86 -19.95
N ARG A 123 34.03 -37.79 -20.73
CA ARG A 123 32.58 -37.83 -20.99
C ARG A 123 31.75 -38.02 -19.72
N LYS A 124 32.19 -38.90 -18.81
CA LYS A 124 31.45 -39.21 -17.58
C LYS A 124 31.47 -38.00 -16.64
N GLU A 125 32.64 -37.38 -16.50
CA GLU A 125 32.89 -36.21 -15.67
C GLU A 125 32.10 -35.00 -16.17
N SER A 126 32.09 -34.77 -17.49
CA SER A 126 31.34 -33.67 -18.11
C SER A 126 29.84 -33.79 -17.86
N PHE A 127 29.27 -35.00 -18.00
CA PHE A 127 27.87 -35.24 -17.70
C PHE A 127 27.56 -35.23 -16.20
N ALA A 128 28.49 -35.62 -15.33
CA ALA A 128 28.33 -35.47 -13.89
C ALA A 128 28.25 -33.98 -13.50
N VAL A 129 29.14 -33.15 -14.05
CA VAL A 129 29.10 -31.68 -13.85
C VAL A 129 27.79 -31.10 -14.38
N ALA A 130 27.38 -31.46 -15.59
CA ALA A 130 26.09 -31.06 -16.14
C ALA A 130 24.92 -31.48 -15.22
N GLY A 131 24.97 -32.70 -14.68
CA GLY A 131 24.00 -33.20 -13.71
C GLY A 131 23.93 -32.34 -12.45
N VAL A 132 25.07 -31.91 -11.91
CA VAL A 132 25.11 -31.00 -10.74
C VAL A 132 24.44 -29.66 -11.07
N PHE A 133 24.78 -29.04 -12.21
CA PHE A 133 24.14 -27.78 -12.61
C PHE A 133 22.64 -27.93 -12.85
N ALA A 134 22.20 -29.04 -13.46
CA ALA A 134 20.77 -29.34 -13.62
C ALA A 134 20.07 -29.49 -12.27
N LEU A 135 20.66 -30.20 -11.30
CA LEU A 135 20.11 -30.34 -9.96
C LEU A 135 20.00 -28.99 -9.24
N LEU A 136 21.02 -28.14 -9.37
CA LEU A 136 20.99 -26.79 -8.79
C LEU A 136 19.91 -25.90 -9.44
N LEU A 137 19.72 -25.98 -10.76
CA LEU A 137 18.63 -25.28 -11.44
C LEU A 137 17.26 -25.75 -10.98
N VAL A 138 17.06 -27.06 -10.85
CA VAL A 138 15.80 -27.64 -10.35
C VAL A 138 15.56 -27.24 -8.90
N ALA A 139 16.58 -27.30 -8.05
CA ALA A 139 16.49 -26.88 -6.64
C ALA A 139 16.20 -25.38 -6.53
N GLY A 140 16.88 -24.55 -7.32
CA GLY A 140 16.64 -23.11 -7.41
C GLY A 140 15.21 -22.81 -7.87
N PHE A 141 14.74 -23.44 -8.94
CA PHE A 141 13.37 -23.28 -9.43
C PHE A 141 12.33 -23.73 -8.39
N ALA A 142 12.53 -24.87 -7.73
CA ALA A 142 11.64 -25.34 -6.67
C ALA A 142 11.62 -24.37 -5.47
N ALA A 143 12.75 -23.73 -5.15
CA ALA A 143 12.83 -22.73 -4.11
C ALA A 143 12.06 -21.44 -4.44
N MET A 144 11.80 -21.12 -5.72
CA MET A 144 10.98 -19.94 -6.08
C MET A 144 9.58 -19.99 -5.46
N PHE A 145 9.03 -21.18 -5.24
CA PHE A 145 7.66 -21.37 -4.73
C PHE A 145 7.56 -21.34 -3.21
N LYS A 146 8.64 -20.98 -2.51
CA LYS A 146 8.65 -20.77 -1.06
C LYS A 146 8.77 -19.28 -0.74
N PRO A 147 8.13 -18.80 0.33
CA PRO A 147 8.33 -17.43 0.77
C PRO A 147 9.78 -17.23 1.23
N HIS A 148 10.43 -16.19 0.70
CA HIS A 148 11.77 -15.75 1.09
C HIS A 148 11.68 -14.45 1.89
N GLY A 149 12.73 -14.10 2.63
CA GLY A 149 12.72 -12.91 3.49
C GLY A 149 11.78 -13.01 4.69
N VAL A 150 11.38 -14.22 5.08
CA VAL A 150 10.53 -14.43 6.25
C VAL A 150 11.33 -14.16 7.53
N ILE A 151 10.80 -13.31 8.38
CA ILE A 151 11.29 -13.08 9.75
C ILE A 151 10.27 -13.67 10.71
N GLU A 152 10.73 -14.50 11.65
CA GLU A 152 9.92 -15.06 12.74
C GLU A 152 10.72 -14.92 14.03
N ASN A 153 10.26 -14.04 14.92
CA ASN A 153 10.83 -13.83 16.24
C ASN A 153 9.95 -14.54 17.28
N ASN A 154 10.58 -15.08 18.33
CA ASN A 154 9.88 -15.81 19.40
C ASN A 154 9.21 -14.84 20.39
N VAL A 155 8.21 -14.08 19.92
CA VAL A 155 7.38 -13.22 20.78
C VAL A 155 6.03 -13.93 20.99
N ALA A 156 5.84 -14.50 22.17
CA ALA A 156 4.64 -15.28 22.48
C ALA A 156 3.41 -14.40 22.74
N ALA A 157 2.24 -14.85 22.28
CA ALA A 157 0.96 -14.27 22.68
C ALA A 157 0.75 -14.47 24.19
N GLN A 158 0.46 -13.39 24.91
CA GLN A 158 0.22 -13.41 26.36
C GLN A 158 -1.26 -13.65 26.69
N ASN A 159 -2.16 -13.31 25.75
CA ASN A 159 -3.61 -13.40 25.85
C ASN A 159 -4.15 -12.72 27.11
N ASP A 160 -3.89 -11.42 27.24
CA ASP A 160 -4.33 -10.65 28.40
C ASP A 160 -5.85 -10.79 28.60
N PRO A 161 -6.30 -10.90 29.86
CA PRO A 161 -7.72 -11.00 30.18
C PRO A 161 -8.36 -9.62 30.05
N ILE A 162 -8.57 -9.18 28.82
CA ILE A 162 -9.35 -7.98 28.53
C ILE A 162 -10.82 -8.38 28.56
N ALA A 163 -11.65 -7.57 29.22
CA ALA A 163 -13.10 -7.69 29.12
C ALA A 163 -13.49 -7.44 27.65
N LEU A 164 -13.66 -8.53 26.90
CA LEU A 164 -14.26 -8.48 25.59
C LEU A 164 -15.72 -8.10 25.82
N GLN A 165 -16.11 -6.89 25.40
CA GLN A 165 -17.53 -6.56 25.29
C GLN A 165 -18.11 -7.45 24.20
N ASP A 166 -18.67 -8.59 24.61
CA ASP A 166 -19.72 -9.29 23.88
C ASP A 166 -21.03 -8.78 24.47
N ASP A 167 -21.43 -7.57 24.08
CA ASP A 167 -22.68 -6.94 24.51
C ASP A 167 -23.91 -7.61 23.87
N GLY A 168 -23.71 -8.69 23.11
CA GLY A 168 -24.75 -9.42 22.41
C GLY A 168 -25.20 -8.74 21.10
N THR A 169 -24.60 -7.62 20.71
CA THR A 169 -24.86 -6.90 19.47
C THR A 169 -23.56 -6.74 18.69
N ALA A 170 -23.25 -7.71 17.84
CA ALA A 170 -22.01 -7.77 17.06
C ALA A 170 -22.01 -6.83 15.84
N ASN A 171 -22.39 -5.56 16.00
CA ASN A 171 -22.39 -4.57 14.92
C ASN A 171 -20.95 -4.22 14.51
N TRP A 172 -20.76 -3.95 13.22
CA TRP A 172 -19.57 -3.29 12.66
C TRP A 172 -19.97 -1.88 12.22
N GLU A 173 -19.87 -0.91 13.13
CA GLU A 173 -20.43 0.44 12.93
C GLU A 173 -19.43 1.42 12.30
N PHE A 174 -18.14 1.25 12.60
CA PHE A 174 -17.06 2.11 12.15
C PHE A 174 -16.20 1.43 11.08
N TYR A 175 -15.48 2.21 10.26
CA TYR A 175 -14.48 1.65 9.32
C TYR A 175 -13.50 0.69 10.03
N GLY A 176 -13.03 1.09 11.22
CA GLY A 176 -12.13 0.31 12.06
C GLY A 176 -12.81 -0.61 13.07
N ASN A 177 -14.10 -0.95 12.89
CA ASN A 177 -14.99 -1.62 13.84
C ASN A 177 -15.35 -0.80 15.09
N ASP A 178 -14.38 -0.12 15.71
CA ASP A 178 -14.54 0.65 16.94
C ASP A 178 -13.97 2.09 16.82
N PRO A 179 -14.33 3.00 17.74
CA PRO A 179 -13.77 4.35 17.82
C PRO A 179 -12.24 4.41 17.81
N GLU A 180 -11.60 3.42 18.42
CA GLU A 180 -10.16 3.29 18.54
C GLU A 180 -9.46 2.85 17.24
N GLY A 181 -10.21 2.44 16.21
CA GLY A 181 -9.67 2.05 14.92
C GLY A 181 -8.89 0.73 14.96
N THR A 182 -9.30 -0.23 15.79
CA THR A 182 -8.53 -1.46 16.04
C THR A 182 -8.73 -2.56 15.00
N ARG A 183 -9.87 -2.60 14.31
CA ARG A 183 -10.28 -3.71 13.43
C ARG A 183 -10.23 -5.06 14.16
N PHE A 184 -10.54 -5.03 15.45
CA PHE A 184 -10.58 -6.20 16.31
C PHE A 184 -12.01 -6.61 16.59
N VAL A 185 -12.27 -7.92 16.47
CA VAL A 185 -13.51 -8.51 16.92
C VAL A 185 -13.26 -9.51 18.03
N ALA A 186 -14.12 -9.46 19.05
CA ALA A 186 -14.07 -10.33 20.22
C ALA A 186 -14.45 -11.80 19.94
N PHE A 187 -14.85 -12.13 18.72
CA PHE A 187 -15.43 -13.43 18.37
C PHE A 187 -14.38 -14.53 18.19
N ASP A 188 -14.75 -15.77 18.54
CA ASP A 188 -13.90 -16.96 18.43
C ASP A 188 -14.56 -18.16 17.72
N LYS A 189 -15.75 -17.96 17.13
CA LYS A 189 -16.48 -19.03 16.42
C LYS A 189 -15.68 -19.57 15.24
N ILE A 190 -15.02 -18.68 14.49
CA ILE A 190 -13.96 -19.02 13.55
C ILE A 190 -12.63 -18.95 14.30
N ASN A 191 -11.89 -20.04 14.32
CA ASN A 191 -10.64 -20.18 15.06
C ASN A 191 -9.65 -21.11 14.35
N LYS A 192 -8.46 -21.27 14.93
CA LYS A 192 -7.34 -21.99 14.29
C LYS A 192 -7.68 -23.45 13.92
N ASP A 193 -8.63 -24.07 14.62
CA ASP A 193 -8.99 -25.48 14.39
C ASP A 193 -9.96 -25.67 13.22
N ASN A 194 -10.83 -24.68 12.96
CA ASN A 194 -11.93 -24.78 12.01
C ASN A 194 -11.85 -23.81 10.83
N VAL A 195 -10.93 -22.83 10.82
CA VAL A 195 -10.80 -21.84 9.74
C VAL A 195 -10.58 -22.47 8.36
N LYS A 196 -9.96 -23.66 8.33
CA LYS A 196 -9.76 -24.46 7.12
C LYS A 196 -11.08 -24.87 6.42
N ASP A 197 -12.18 -24.88 7.16
CA ASP A 197 -13.50 -25.31 6.69
C ASP A 197 -14.36 -24.12 6.19
N LEU A 198 -13.81 -22.90 6.19
CA LEU A 198 -14.51 -21.72 5.66
C LEU A 198 -14.86 -21.89 4.18
N GLN A 199 -16.10 -21.52 3.85
CA GLN A 199 -16.64 -21.52 2.50
C GLN A 199 -17.40 -20.22 2.23
N VAL A 200 -17.62 -19.89 0.95
CA VAL A 200 -18.51 -18.80 0.57
C VAL A 200 -19.92 -19.13 1.08
N ALA A 201 -20.46 -18.26 1.92
CA ALA A 201 -21.82 -18.36 2.44
C ALA A 201 -22.82 -17.68 1.51
N TRP A 202 -22.48 -16.48 1.04
CA TRP A 202 -23.23 -15.76 0.02
C TRP A 202 -22.32 -14.81 -0.76
N GLN A 203 -22.80 -14.40 -1.92
CA GLN A 203 -22.11 -13.46 -2.80
C GLN A 203 -23.13 -12.54 -3.47
N PHE A 204 -22.85 -11.25 -3.43
CA PHE A 204 -23.64 -10.20 -4.08
C PHE A 204 -22.79 -9.47 -5.13
N ARG A 205 -23.43 -8.94 -6.18
CA ARG A 205 -22.81 -8.08 -7.20
C ARG A 205 -23.53 -6.75 -7.24
N SER A 206 -22.81 -5.65 -7.04
CA SER A 206 -23.43 -4.31 -7.06
C SER A 206 -23.90 -3.87 -8.45
N GLY A 207 -23.46 -4.54 -9.52
CA GLY A 207 -23.75 -4.13 -10.90
C GLY A 207 -22.92 -2.92 -11.35
N GLU A 208 -21.97 -2.47 -10.54
CA GLU A 208 -21.16 -1.29 -10.83
C GLU A 208 -19.66 -1.60 -10.68
N LEU A 209 -18.97 -1.62 -11.82
CA LEU A 209 -17.53 -1.82 -11.89
C LEU A 209 -16.80 -0.49 -11.70
N ALA A 210 -15.75 -0.51 -10.89
CA ALA A 210 -14.80 0.59 -10.85
C ALA A 210 -13.96 0.62 -12.15
N VAL A 211 -14.08 1.68 -12.94
CA VAL A 211 -13.38 1.87 -14.22
C VAL A 211 -12.49 3.12 -14.21
N GLY A 212 -11.47 3.13 -15.08
CA GLY A 212 -10.49 4.22 -15.14
C GLY A 212 -9.68 4.30 -13.84
N ALA A 213 -9.62 5.48 -13.23
CA ALA A 213 -8.95 5.73 -11.95
C ALA A 213 -9.89 5.61 -10.72
N SER A 214 -11.10 5.08 -10.93
CA SER A 214 -12.01 4.70 -9.84
C SER A 214 -11.57 3.38 -9.19
N GLU A 215 -11.82 3.21 -7.91
CA GLU A 215 -11.48 2.02 -7.13
C GLU A 215 -12.63 1.63 -6.18
N SER A 216 -12.87 0.33 -5.99
CA SER A 216 -13.79 -0.16 -4.95
C SER A 216 -13.00 -0.53 -3.70
N GLN A 217 -13.09 0.34 -2.70
CA GLN A 217 -12.32 0.28 -1.45
C GLN A 217 -13.23 0.02 -0.23
N ASN A 218 -14.49 -0.34 -0.47
CA ASN A 218 -15.52 -0.34 0.56
C ASN A 218 -15.28 -1.41 1.63
N THR A 219 -15.32 -1.00 2.89
CA THR A 219 -15.50 -1.90 4.04
C THR A 219 -16.96 -1.76 4.49
N PRO A 220 -17.81 -2.77 4.23
CA PRO A 220 -19.22 -2.69 4.60
C PRO A 220 -19.40 -2.48 6.10
N SER A 221 -20.48 -1.79 6.47
CA SER A 221 -20.98 -1.76 7.84
C SER A 221 -22.02 -2.85 8.01
N GLN A 222 -22.14 -3.43 9.20
CA GLN A 222 -23.24 -4.31 9.53
C GLN A 222 -23.90 -3.85 10.83
N ILE A 223 -25.22 -3.68 10.77
CA ILE A 223 -26.07 -3.31 11.90
C ILE A 223 -27.22 -4.31 11.96
N GLY A 224 -27.35 -5.01 13.09
CA GLY A 224 -28.40 -6.02 13.27
C GLY A 224 -28.40 -7.10 12.17
N ASP A 225 -29.46 -7.24 11.41
CA ASP A 225 -29.57 -8.25 10.35
C ASP A 225 -29.22 -7.70 8.94
N THR A 226 -28.58 -6.53 8.86
CA THR A 226 -28.35 -5.80 7.61
C THR A 226 -26.89 -5.43 7.43
N VAL A 227 -26.36 -5.69 6.22
CA VAL A 227 -25.05 -5.23 5.75
C VAL A 227 -25.27 -4.05 4.79
N TYR A 228 -24.67 -2.91 5.09
CA TYR A 228 -24.68 -1.72 4.23
C TYR A 228 -23.37 -1.61 3.46
N THR A 229 -23.48 -1.55 2.14
CA THR A 229 -22.34 -1.37 1.23
C THR A 229 -22.58 -0.18 0.32
N CYS A 230 -21.49 0.49 -0.09
CA CYS A 230 -21.55 1.59 -1.05
C CYS A 230 -20.74 1.29 -2.32
N THR A 231 -21.11 1.93 -3.43
CA THR A 231 -20.41 1.82 -4.72
C THR A 231 -19.50 3.04 -4.98
N PRO A 232 -18.55 2.96 -5.92
CA PRO A 232 -17.77 4.13 -6.33
C PRO A 232 -18.64 5.32 -6.78
N THR A 233 -19.84 5.09 -7.33
CA THR A 233 -20.81 6.13 -7.67
C THR A 233 -21.79 6.52 -6.56
N SER A 234 -21.44 6.26 -5.30
CA SER A 234 -22.22 6.68 -4.12
C SER A 234 -23.63 6.08 -4.02
N GLU A 235 -23.89 4.93 -4.66
CA GLU A 235 -25.10 4.15 -4.38
C GLU A 235 -24.92 3.39 -3.07
N VAL A 236 -25.90 3.51 -2.17
CA VAL A 236 -25.96 2.74 -0.92
C VAL A 236 -26.90 1.56 -1.12
N ILE A 237 -26.47 0.39 -0.65
CA ILE A 237 -27.17 -0.88 -0.83
C ILE A 237 -27.25 -1.57 0.53
N ALA A 238 -28.47 -1.87 0.97
CA ALA A 238 -28.72 -2.70 2.13
C ALA A 238 -28.93 -4.15 1.72
N LEU A 239 -28.17 -5.05 2.32
CA LEU A 239 -28.21 -6.50 2.08
C LEU A 239 -28.63 -7.21 3.36
N ASN A 240 -29.43 -8.27 3.24
CA ASN A 240 -29.66 -9.18 4.35
C ASN A 240 -28.33 -9.86 4.75
N ALA A 241 -27.99 -9.82 6.03
CA ALA A 241 -26.70 -10.29 6.52
C ALA A 241 -26.48 -11.79 6.28
N ASP A 242 -27.51 -12.64 6.35
CA ASP A 242 -27.32 -14.09 6.22
C ASP A 242 -27.33 -14.60 4.78
N THR A 243 -27.94 -13.86 3.85
CA THR A 243 -28.21 -14.31 2.47
C THR A 243 -27.57 -13.46 1.38
N GLY A 244 -27.21 -12.20 1.69
CA GLY A 244 -26.77 -11.23 0.68
C GLY A 244 -27.89 -10.70 -0.22
N ASP A 245 -29.16 -11.02 0.07
CA ASP A 245 -30.31 -10.53 -0.71
C ASP A 245 -30.49 -9.02 -0.50
N VAL A 246 -30.79 -8.30 -1.57
CA VAL A 246 -31.01 -6.85 -1.52
C VAL A 246 -32.31 -6.56 -0.77
N LYS A 247 -32.21 -5.78 0.32
CA LYS A 247 -33.35 -5.20 1.01
C LYS A 247 -33.83 -3.92 0.30
N TRP A 248 -32.90 -3.01 0.04
CA TRP A 248 -33.15 -1.78 -0.70
C TRP A 248 -31.86 -1.25 -1.32
N ARG A 249 -32.00 -0.33 -2.28
CA ARG A 249 -30.90 0.44 -2.88
C ARG A 249 -31.31 1.90 -2.96
N HIS A 250 -30.39 2.79 -2.66
CA HIS A 250 -30.60 4.23 -2.82
C HIS A 250 -29.47 4.82 -3.64
N ARG A 251 -29.84 5.55 -4.69
CA ARG A 251 -28.91 6.33 -5.50
C ARG A 251 -29.44 7.75 -5.58
N VAL A 252 -28.63 8.71 -5.13
CA VAL A 252 -28.91 10.12 -5.36
C VAL A 252 -28.55 10.48 -6.80
N GLU A 253 -29.32 11.40 -7.39
CA GLU A 253 -28.92 12.02 -8.66
C GLU A 253 -27.67 12.87 -8.44
N LEU A 254 -26.61 12.52 -9.16
CA LEU A 254 -25.33 13.22 -9.12
C LEU A 254 -25.28 14.29 -10.21
N GLN A 255 -24.83 15.48 -9.86
CA GLN A 255 -24.64 16.58 -10.78
C GLN A 255 -23.33 16.41 -11.57
N ASN A 256 -22.29 15.81 -10.97
CA ASN A 256 -21.00 15.61 -11.63
C ASN A 256 -20.66 14.12 -11.81
N THR A 257 -21.14 13.52 -12.90
CA THR A 257 -20.84 12.11 -13.24
C THR A 257 -19.52 11.90 -14.01
N LYS A 258 -18.69 12.94 -14.16
CA LYS A 258 -17.45 12.91 -14.98
C LYS A 258 -16.16 12.74 -14.16
N THR A 259 -16.27 12.50 -12.86
CA THR A 259 -15.13 12.35 -11.95
C THR A 259 -14.31 11.10 -12.27
N VAL A 260 -12.98 11.25 -12.29
CA VAL A 260 -12.03 10.15 -12.54
C VAL A 260 -11.52 9.48 -11.26
N TRP A 261 -11.78 10.04 -10.08
CA TRP A 261 -11.20 9.60 -8.79
C TRP A 261 -12.23 9.04 -7.80
N ASN A 262 -13.13 8.17 -8.26
CA ASN A 262 -14.26 7.70 -7.45
C ASN A 262 -13.91 6.52 -6.54
N ARG A 263 -14.20 6.68 -5.24
CA ARG A 263 -14.00 5.68 -4.18
C ARG A 263 -15.15 5.77 -3.19
N CYS A 264 -15.49 4.65 -2.58
CA CYS A 264 -16.23 4.62 -1.34
C CYS A 264 -15.56 3.63 -0.38
N ARG A 265 -15.36 4.04 0.88
CA ARG A 265 -14.72 3.21 1.91
C ARG A 265 -15.69 2.73 3.00
N GLY A 266 -16.91 3.26 3.05
CA GLY A 266 -17.95 2.85 3.98
C GLY A 266 -19.06 3.90 4.09
N VAL A 267 -20.01 3.62 4.98
CA VAL A 267 -21.09 4.51 5.41
C VAL A 267 -20.98 4.76 6.91
N GLY A 268 -21.57 5.83 7.40
CA GLY A 268 -21.79 6.06 8.83
C GLY A 268 -23.15 5.55 9.27
N TYR A 269 -23.28 5.19 10.55
CA TYR A 269 -24.54 4.80 11.19
C TYR A 269 -24.87 5.76 12.33
N TYR A 270 -26.12 6.21 12.39
CA TYR A 270 -26.60 7.08 13.44
C TYR A 270 -27.99 6.65 13.94
N GLU A 271 -28.13 6.47 15.23
CA GLU A 271 -29.39 6.13 15.89
C GLU A 271 -29.61 7.09 17.06
N PRO A 272 -30.49 8.10 16.94
CA PRO A 272 -30.79 9.04 18.01
C PRO A 272 -31.08 8.36 19.36
N ALA A 273 -31.86 7.27 19.35
CA ALA A 273 -32.21 6.54 20.57
C ALA A 273 -31.00 5.92 21.30
N ALA A 274 -29.90 5.65 20.59
CA ALA A 274 -28.66 5.11 21.15
C ALA A 274 -27.75 6.19 21.77
N VAL A 275 -28.03 7.48 21.52
CA VAL A 275 -27.23 8.59 22.05
C VAL A 275 -27.76 9.04 23.42
N SER A 276 -27.19 8.48 24.48
CA SER A 276 -27.59 8.83 25.85
C SER A 276 -27.09 10.19 26.35
N ASP A 277 -26.00 10.71 25.77
CA ASP A 277 -25.33 11.95 26.19
C ASP A 277 -24.87 12.77 24.96
N PRO A 278 -25.79 13.41 24.22
CA PRO A 278 -25.46 14.17 23.03
C PRO A 278 -24.58 15.39 23.39
N TYR A 279 -23.64 15.73 22.50
CA TYR A 279 -22.93 17.00 22.60
C TYR A 279 -23.91 18.16 22.46
N PRO A 280 -23.80 19.20 23.31
CA PRO A 280 -24.70 20.35 23.24
C PRO A 280 -24.43 21.14 21.96
N ILE A 281 -25.47 21.30 21.13
CA ILE A 281 -25.45 22.11 19.92
C ILE A 281 -26.35 23.32 20.16
N GLU A 282 -25.80 24.52 19.98
CA GLU A 282 -26.53 25.76 20.21
C GLU A 282 -27.74 25.88 19.26
N GLY A 283 -28.93 26.11 19.83
CA GLY A 283 -30.16 26.25 19.03
C GLY A 283 -30.83 24.93 18.66
N GLU A 284 -30.20 23.80 18.96
CA GLU A 284 -30.72 22.47 18.66
C GLU A 284 -31.14 21.73 19.93
N THR A 285 -32.17 20.90 19.82
CA THR A 285 -32.55 19.94 20.85
C THR A 285 -32.47 18.55 20.24
N HIS A 286 -31.72 17.66 20.86
CA HIS A 286 -31.67 16.26 20.44
C HIS A 286 -33.07 15.64 20.58
N VAL A 287 -33.62 15.13 19.48
CA VAL A 287 -34.95 14.52 19.42
C VAL A 287 -34.80 13.08 19.00
N VAL A 288 -35.30 12.17 19.84
CA VAL A 288 -35.42 10.75 19.51
C VAL A 288 -36.72 10.55 18.72
N PRO A 289 -36.65 10.09 17.45
CA PRO A 289 -37.86 9.74 16.70
C PRO A 289 -38.67 8.64 17.40
N ALA A 290 -39.98 8.63 17.20
CA ALA A 290 -40.81 7.55 17.73
C ALA A 290 -40.42 6.20 17.09
N ALA A 291 -40.51 5.10 17.85
CA ALA A 291 -40.22 3.77 17.33
C ALA A 291 -41.06 3.45 16.08
N GLY A 292 -40.40 2.98 15.02
CA GLY A 292 -40.98 2.71 13.70
C GLY A 292 -41.23 3.95 12.84
N ALA A 293 -40.83 5.15 13.28
CA ALA A 293 -40.88 6.35 12.46
C ALA A 293 -39.77 6.34 11.40
N LEU A 294 -40.00 7.07 10.31
CA LEU A 294 -38.96 7.32 9.30
C LEU A 294 -37.74 7.97 9.97
N CYS A 295 -36.56 7.44 9.67
CA CYS A 295 -35.28 7.92 10.17
C CYS A 295 -35.09 7.83 11.68
N GLU A 296 -35.77 6.86 12.33
CA GLU A 296 -35.40 6.35 13.66
C GLU A 296 -33.95 5.89 13.70
N ARG A 297 -33.47 5.30 12.61
CA ARG A 297 -32.07 4.90 12.41
C ARG A 297 -31.64 5.37 11.03
N ARG A 298 -30.43 5.90 10.93
CA ARG A 298 -29.94 6.59 9.74
C ARG A 298 -28.63 5.98 9.26
N ILE A 299 -28.52 5.84 7.95
CA ILE A 299 -27.27 5.63 7.23
C ILE A 299 -26.83 6.97 6.65
N ILE A 300 -25.63 7.40 7.03
CA ILE A 300 -25.01 8.63 6.58
C ILE A 300 -24.02 8.29 5.47
N GLN A 301 -24.26 8.82 4.27
CA GLN A 301 -23.35 8.70 3.13
C GLN A 301 -22.85 10.09 2.77
N VAL A 302 -21.59 10.19 2.34
CA VAL A 302 -21.12 11.38 1.63
C VAL A 302 -20.90 11.02 0.16
N THR A 303 -21.54 11.75 -0.73
CA THR A 303 -21.56 11.45 -2.16
C THR A 303 -20.27 11.93 -2.83
N MET A 304 -20.04 11.52 -4.08
CA MET A 304 -18.92 12.04 -4.87
C MET A 304 -19.05 13.53 -5.23
N ASP A 305 -20.26 14.08 -5.16
CA ASP A 305 -20.51 15.53 -5.29
C ASP A 305 -20.23 16.27 -3.96
N ALA A 306 -19.74 15.54 -2.94
CA ALA A 306 -19.49 16.03 -1.59
C ALA A 306 -20.78 16.52 -0.89
N ASP A 307 -21.90 15.82 -1.09
CA ASP A 307 -23.11 16.02 -0.29
C ASP A 307 -23.19 14.96 0.81
N ILE A 308 -23.42 15.38 2.05
CA ILE A 308 -23.83 14.49 3.14
C ILE A 308 -25.31 14.18 2.94
N VAL A 309 -25.66 12.89 2.92
CA VAL A 309 -27.01 12.39 2.70
C VAL A 309 -27.40 11.50 3.87
N ALA A 310 -28.56 11.76 4.47
CA ALA A 310 -29.14 10.92 5.50
C ALA A 310 -30.26 10.05 4.93
N LEU A 311 -30.12 8.74 5.08
CA LEU A 311 -31.06 7.73 4.61
C LEU A 311 -31.63 6.96 5.79
N ASP A 312 -32.91 6.67 5.78
CA ASP A 312 -33.54 5.72 6.70
C ASP A 312 -32.89 4.33 6.52
N ALA A 313 -32.43 3.74 7.63
CA ALA A 313 -31.65 2.51 7.60
C ALA A 313 -32.44 1.28 7.12
N ASP A 314 -33.77 1.29 7.27
CA ASP A 314 -34.63 0.13 6.95
C ASP A 314 -35.24 0.21 5.54
N THR A 315 -35.46 1.42 5.03
CA THR A 315 -36.17 1.65 3.77
C THR A 315 -35.31 2.31 2.69
N GLY A 316 -34.21 2.96 3.07
CA GLY A 316 -33.38 3.75 2.18
C GLY A 316 -34.03 5.05 1.70
N ALA A 317 -35.14 5.48 2.32
CA ALA A 317 -35.77 6.77 2.02
C ALA A 317 -34.95 7.93 2.61
N LEU A 318 -35.01 9.11 1.98
CA LEU A 318 -34.32 10.30 2.48
C LEU A 318 -34.96 10.79 3.79
N CYS A 319 -34.11 11.14 4.76
CA CYS A 319 -34.53 11.83 5.96
C CYS A 319 -34.76 13.31 5.64
N THR A 320 -35.97 13.67 5.22
CA THR A 320 -36.27 15.03 4.72
C THR A 320 -36.11 16.15 5.76
N ASP A 321 -36.01 15.78 7.04
CA ASP A 321 -35.71 16.67 8.18
C ASP A 321 -34.21 16.97 8.35
N PHE A 322 -33.34 16.28 7.61
CA PHE A 322 -31.90 16.50 7.62
C PHE A 322 -31.47 17.48 6.51
N GLY A 323 -30.84 18.58 6.89
CA GLY A 323 -30.38 19.62 5.97
C GLY A 323 -31.51 20.16 5.10
N THR A 324 -31.27 20.22 3.79
CA THR A 324 -32.28 20.54 2.79
C THR A 324 -32.71 19.27 2.06
N ASP A 325 -33.92 18.79 2.35
CA ASP A 325 -34.52 17.59 1.73
C ASP A 325 -33.64 16.33 1.85
N GLY A 326 -32.99 16.15 3.01
CA GLY A 326 -32.11 15.01 3.30
C GLY A 326 -30.65 15.18 2.92
N LYS A 327 -30.23 16.40 2.56
CA LYS A 327 -28.88 16.69 2.05
C LYS A 327 -28.23 17.92 2.65
N VAL A 328 -26.91 17.87 2.83
CA VAL A 328 -26.06 19.01 3.21
C VAL A 328 -24.85 19.05 2.29
N SER A 329 -24.63 20.16 1.59
CA SER A 329 -23.47 20.29 0.70
C SER A 329 -22.20 20.67 1.46
N MET A 330 -21.15 19.86 1.32
CA MET A 330 -19.81 20.16 1.83
C MET A 330 -19.08 21.19 0.96
N MET A 331 -19.65 21.59 -0.17
CA MET A 331 -19.06 22.61 -1.05
C MET A 331 -19.15 24.02 -0.46
N THR A 332 -20.08 24.24 0.47
CA THR A 332 -20.28 25.54 1.11
C THR A 332 -19.02 26.02 1.82
N GLY A 333 -18.58 27.24 1.49
CA GLY A 333 -17.40 27.90 2.05
C GLY A 333 -16.07 27.54 1.38
N LEU A 334 -16.03 26.59 0.44
CA LEU A 334 -14.78 26.19 -0.25
C LEU A 334 -14.37 27.15 -1.39
N GLY A 335 -15.23 28.07 -1.80
CA GLY A 335 -14.98 28.98 -2.92
C GLY A 335 -15.16 28.31 -4.28
N ASP A 336 -14.39 28.75 -5.28
CA ASP A 336 -14.37 28.10 -6.59
C ASP A 336 -13.76 26.69 -6.46
N VAL A 337 -14.57 25.69 -6.81
CA VAL A 337 -14.16 24.30 -6.95
C VAL A 337 -14.53 23.88 -8.35
N LYS A 338 -13.52 23.66 -9.20
CA LYS A 338 -13.74 23.39 -10.61
C LYS A 338 -14.32 21.98 -10.80
N PHE A 339 -15.53 21.88 -11.35
CA PHE A 339 -16.18 20.62 -11.74
C PHE A 339 -15.97 20.38 -13.24
N GLY A 340 -15.11 19.44 -13.64
CA GLY A 340 -14.77 19.20 -15.06
C GLY A 340 -13.53 18.33 -15.26
N HIS A 341 -12.78 18.51 -16.38
CA HIS A 341 -11.55 17.76 -16.73
C HIS A 341 -10.42 17.78 -15.66
N SER A 342 -10.67 18.41 -14.52
CA SER A 342 -9.76 18.65 -13.41
C SER A 342 -10.57 18.94 -12.14
N PHE A 343 -11.14 17.89 -11.54
CA PHE A 343 -11.87 17.98 -10.29
C PHE A 343 -10.91 17.98 -9.10
N SER A 344 -11.08 18.93 -8.19
CA SER A 344 -10.10 19.24 -7.13
C SER A 344 -10.51 18.80 -5.71
N TYR A 345 -11.73 18.32 -5.49
CA TYR A 345 -12.23 17.98 -4.14
C TYR A 345 -13.21 16.81 -4.17
N ALA A 346 -12.87 15.66 -3.60
CA ALA A 346 -13.78 14.50 -3.53
C ALA A 346 -13.88 13.98 -2.10
N TYR A 347 -14.91 13.19 -1.80
CA TYR A 347 -14.98 12.44 -0.55
C TYR A 347 -14.66 10.97 -0.81
N THR A 348 -13.76 10.39 -0.02
CA THR A 348 -13.28 9.00 -0.25
C THR A 348 -13.45 8.07 0.95
N SER A 349 -13.65 8.60 2.15
CA SER A 349 -13.75 7.84 3.41
C SER A 349 -15.18 7.45 3.76
N ALA A 350 -15.38 6.79 4.91
CA ALA A 350 -16.65 6.71 5.60
C ALA A 350 -16.79 7.93 6.55
N PRO A 351 -17.97 8.57 6.62
CA PRO A 351 -18.20 9.63 7.61
C PRO A 351 -18.11 9.06 9.02
N THR A 352 -17.43 9.79 9.92
CA THR A 352 -17.25 9.36 11.31
C THR A 352 -18.36 9.93 12.16
N ILE A 353 -19.18 9.06 12.74
CA ILE A 353 -20.28 9.46 13.62
C ILE A 353 -19.77 9.38 15.06
N ILE A 354 -19.73 10.52 15.76
CA ILE A 354 -19.36 10.61 17.16
C ILE A 354 -20.57 11.13 17.92
N ARG A 355 -21.35 10.22 18.53
CA ARG A 355 -22.66 10.53 19.13
C ARG A 355 -23.57 11.23 18.11
N ASN A 356 -23.99 12.47 18.38
CA ASN A 356 -24.82 13.30 17.51
C ASN A 356 -24.01 14.19 16.54
N LEU A 357 -22.72 13.90 16.31
CA LEU A 357 -21.87 14.65 15.36
C LEU A 357 -21.42 13.79 14.19
N ILE A 358 -21.45 14.36 12.98
CA ILE A 358 -20.87 13.82 11.76
C ILE A 358 -19.55 14.56 11.49
N VAL A 359 -18.41 13.93 11.74
CA VAL A 359 -17.06 14.50 11.51
C VAL A 359 -16.52 14.05 10.15
N VAL A 360 -16.15 15.01 9.31
CA VAL A 360 -15.72 14.76 7.93
C VAL A 360 -14.53 15.63 7.51
N GLY A 361 -13.63 15.03 6.72
CA GLY A 361 -12.58 15.69 5.96
C GLY A 361 -12.63 15.22 4.50
N GLY A 362 -12.29 16.10 3.56
CA GLY A 362 -12.31 15.78 2.13
C GLY A 362 -10.93 15.39 1.62
N TRP A 363 -10.91 14.69 0.49
CA TRP A 363 -9.72 14.57 -0.35
C TRP A 363 -9.63 15.79 -1.26
N VAL A 364 -8.47 16.44 -1.25
CA VAL A 364 -8.14 17.54 -2.17
C VAL A 364 -7.09 17.00 -3.14
N PHE A 365 -7.17 17.39 -4.41
CA PHE A 365 -6.15 17.01 -5.40
C PHE A 365 -4.79 17.54 -4.94
N ASP A 366 -3.89 16.63 -4.62
CA ASP A 366 -2.64 16.87 -3.90
C ASP A 366 -1.55 17.53 -4.77
N GLY A 367 -1.31 17.05 -5.99
CA GLY A 367 -0.19 17.49 -6.83
C GLY A 367 -0.46 18.54 -7.91
N ARG A 368 -1.57 19.29 -7.92
CA ARG A 368 -2.02 20.06 -9.10
C ARG A 368 -1.74 21.56 -9.11
N ALA A 369 -1.98 22.27 -8.02
CA ALA A 369 -1.87 23.73 -8.00
C ALA A 369 -1.59 24.29 -6.61
N LEU A 370 -1.14 25.54 -6.55
CA LEU A 370 -1.08 26.32 -5.30
C LEU A 370 -2.45 26.84 -4.85
N ASP A 371 -3.46 26.80 -5.73
CA ASP A 371 -4.80 27.36 -5.49
C ASP A 371 -5.88 26.27 -5.49
N GLU A 372 -5.75 25.30 -4.58
CA GLU A 372 -6.69 24.19 -4.42
C GLU A 372 -7.73 24.49 -3.32
N PRO A 373 -8.90 23.82 -3.34
CA PRO A 373 -9.90 23.95 -2.27
C PRO A 373 -9.33 23.65 -0.88
N SER A 374 -9.98 24.17 0.15
CA SER A 374 -9.57 23.93 1.54
C SER A 374 -9.70 22.46 1.94
N GLY A 375 -8.70 21.96 2.67
CA GLY A 375 -8.74 20.69 3.41
C GLY A 375 -9.54 20.76 4.72
N VAL A 376 -10.32 21.82 4.95
CA VAL A 376 -11.12 22.06 6.17
C VAL A 376 -11.84 20.82 6.69
N ILE A 377 -11.70 20.59 8.00
CA ILE A 377 -12.41 19.52 8.72
C ILE A 377 -13.63 20.13 9.38
N ARG A 378 -14.77 19.44 9.33
CA ARG A 378 -16.05 19.95 9.84
C ARG A 378 -16.79 18.90 10.65
N ALA A 379 -17.60 19.36 11.59
CA ALA A 379 -18.63 18.57 12.23
C ALA A 379 -20.02 19.14 11.93
N PHE A 380 -20.94 18.25 11.58
CA PHE A 380 -22.35 18.56 11.37
C PHE A 380 -23.20 17.82 12.41
N SER A 381 -24.38 18.35 12.74
CA SER A 381 -25.36 17.62 13.56
C SER A 381 -25.82 16.38 12.80
N ALA A 382 -25.83 15.23 13.45
CA ALA A 382 -26.41 14.01 12.90
C ALA A 382 -27.95 14.01 12.92
N ASP A 383 -28.54 14.85 13.77
CA ASP A 383 -29.99 15.04 13.89
C ASP A 383 -30.52 15.95 12.77
N THR A 384 -29.85 17.09 12.52
CA THR A 384 -30.39 18.15 11.66
C THR A 384 -29.55 18.44 10.42
N GLY A 385 -28.29 18.02 10.38
CA GLY A 385 -27.35 18.38 9.32
C GLY A 385 -26.75 19.79 9.45
N GLU A 386 -27.07 20.55 10.50
CA GLU A 386 -26.51 21.88 10.71
C GLU A 386 -24.99 21.83 10.99
N LEU A 387 -24.24 22.82 10.50
CA LEU A 387 -22.80 22.93 10.76
C LEU A 387 -22.56 23.32 12.23
N VAL A 388 -21.97 22.41 13.01
CA VAL A 388 -21.67 22.63 14.43
C VAL A 388 -20.38 23.41 14.60
N TRP A 389 -19.31 22.93 13.97
CA TRP A 389 -18.00 23.59 13.94
C TRP A 389 -17.21 23.26 12.67
N ALA A 390 -16.27 24.13 12.32
CA ALA A 390 -15.29 23.96 11.26
C ALA A 390 -13.89 24.27 11.80
N TRP A 391 -12.92 23.41 11.51
CA TRP A 391 -11.50 23.62 11.79
C TRP A 391 -10.77 24.00 10.50
N ASP A 392 -10.67 25.30 10.28
CA ASP A 392 -9.77 25.85 9.26
C ASP A 392 -8.38 26.07 9.87
N LEU A 393 -7.48 25.13 9.61
CA LEU A 393 -6.13 25.18 10.17
C LEU A 393 -5.32 26.38 9.66
N GLY A 394 -5.70 26.98 8.53
CA GLY A 394 -5.04 28.16 7.96
C GLY A 394 -5.53 29.47 8.57
N ASN A 395 -6.70 29.45 9.22
CA ASN A 395 -7.27 30.59 9.92
C ASN A 395 -8.12 30.13 11.13
N PRO A 396 -7.51 29.95 12.32
CA PRO A 396 -8.18 29.38 13.49
C PRO A 396 -9.36 30.21 14.04
N GLU A 397 -9.49 31.47 13.65
CA GLU A 397 -10.62 32.33 14.02
C GLU A 397 -11.93 31.89 13.33
N ILE A 398 -11.82 31.18 12.20
CA ILE A 398 -12.97 30.57 11.54
C ILE A 398 -13.34 29.29 12.30
N THR A 399 -14.49 29.34 12.98
CA THR A 399 -15.01 28.26 13.83
C THR A 399 -16.27 27.59 13.27
N ARG A 400 -16.91 28.21 12.26
CA ARG A 400 -18.04 27.69 11.47
C ARG A 400 -17.85 28.12 10.02
N LEU A 401 -18.85 28.70 9.37
CA LEU A 401 -18.68 29.27 8.04
C LEU A 401 -17.74 30.48 8.05
N PRO A 402 -16.96 30.69 6.98
CA PRO A 402 -16.20 31.93 6.81
C PRO A 402 -17.14 33.14 6.75
N PRO A 403 -16.63 34.36 7.02
CA PRO A 403 -17.39 35.59 6.82
C PRO A 403 -18.00 35.70 5.41
N GLU A 404 -19.09 36.44 5.29
CA GLU A 404 -19.76 36.61 3.99
C GLU A 404 -18.80 37.17 2.93
N GLY A 405 -18.68 36.48 1.79
CA GLY A 405 -17.76 36.83 0.71
C GLY A 405 -16.35 36.24 0.83
N GLU A 406 -16.04 35.57 1.94
CA GLU A 406 -14.77 34.87 2.15
C GLU A 406 -14.91 33.36 1.97
N THR A 407 -13.77 32.67 1.89
CA THR A 407 -13.69 31.21 1.82
C THR A 407 -12.85 30.68 2.98
N TYR A 408 -12.97 29.40 3.27
CA TYR A 408 -11.94 28.72 4.07
C TYR A 408 -10.57 28.87 3.40
N THR A 409 -9.51 28.78 4.19
CA THR A 409 -8.14 28.90 3.72
C THR A 409 -7.85 27.83 2.68
N ARG A 410 -7.41 28.26 1.49
CA ARG A 410 -7.14 27.40 0.35
C ARG A 410 -5.83 26.63 0.52
N SER A 411 -5.73 25.49 -0.15
CA SER A 411 -4.55 24.61 -0.15
C SER A 411 -4.04 24.27 1.27
N THR A 412 -4.96 23.96 2.18
CA THR A 412 -4.60 23.43 3.50
C THR A 412 -4.45 21.91 3.44
N PRO A 413 -3.55 21.31 4.23
CA PRO A 413 -3.51 19.87 4.45
C PRO A 413 -4.89 19.28 4.70
N ASN A 414 -5.21 18.22 3.97
CA ASN A 414 -6.53 17.60 4.04
C ASN A 414 -6.50 16.30 4.88
N MET A 415 -7.67 15.83 5.31
CA MET A 415 -7.83 14.46 5.82
C MET A 415 -8.71 13.69 4.86
N TRP A 416 -8.09 12.95 3.94
CA TRP A 416 -8.78 12.09 2.99
C TRP A 416 -9.07 10.69 3.53
N THR A 417 -8.76 10.40 4.80
CA THR A 417 -8.84 9.09 5.45
C THR A 417 -9.84 9.11 6.61
N HIS A 418 -9.63 8.33 7.67
CA HIS A 418 -10.52 8.26 8.82
C HIS A 418 -9.77 8.68 10.08
N PRO A 419 -10.43 9.40 11.00
CA PRO A 419 -9.89 9.62 12.33
C PRO A 419 -10.12 8.41 13.24
N ALA A 420 -9.42 8.40 14.36
CA ALA A 420 -9.79 7.63 15.56
C ALA A 420 -10.18 8.60 16.67
N PHE A 421 -10.91 8.16 17.68
CA PHE A 421 -11.31 9.03 18.78
C PHE A 421 -11.39 8.32 20.12
N ASP A 422 -11.17 9.10 21.19
CA ASP A 422 -11.32 8.67 22.58
C ASP A 422 -12.33 9.60 23.25
N GLU A 423 -13.57 9.13 23.41
CA GLU A 423 -14.64 9.90 24.02
C GLU A 423 -14.37 10.26 25.49
N LYS A 424 -13.61 9.44 26.22
CA LYS A 424 -13.30 9.71 27.63
C LYS A 424 -12.37 10.91 27.76
N LEU A 425 -11.50 11.09 26.77
CA LEU A 425 -10.62 12.26 26.67
C LEU A 425 -11.29 13.45 25.97
N GLY A 426 -12.40 13.22 25.26
CA GLY A 426 -13.05 14.23 24.42
C GLY A 426 -12.22 14.60 23.19
N LEU A 427 -11.38 13.68 22.69
CA LEU A 427 -10.42 13.94 21.61
C LEU A 427 -10.68 13.09 20.37
N VAL A 428 -10.56 13.72 19.21
CA VAL A 428 -10.52 13.07 17.88
C VAL A 428 -9.16 13.31 17.24
N TYR A 429 -8.58 12.26 16.66
CA TYR A 429 -7.23 12.22 16.12
C TYR A 429 -7.26 12.15 14.60
N MET A 430 -6.80 13.22 13.96
CA MET A 430 -6.87 13.45 12.52
C MET A 430 -5.49 13.20 11.89
N PRO A 431 -5.31 12.15 11.07
CA PRO A 431 -4.10 11.99 10.27
C PRO A 431 -4.17 12.90 9.03
N LEU A 432 -3.27 13.87 8.91
CA LEU A 432 -3.30 14.83 7.80
C LEU A 432 -2.35 14.45 6.67
N GLY A 433 -2.75 14.81 5.44
CA GLY A 433 -1.88 14.85 4.28
C GLY A 433 -0.87 16.01 4.36
N ASN A 434 -0.18 16.24 3.27
CA ASN A 434 0.67 17.42 3.10
C ASN A 434 -0.10 18.59 2.45
N GLN A 435 0.57 19.74 2.31
CA GLN A 435 0.03 20.91 1.61
C GLN A 435 0.35 20.85 0.12
N GLN A 436 -0.63 21.18 -0.71
CA GLN A 436 -0.53 21.19 -2.16
C GLN A 436 0.38 22.31 -2.70
N PRO A 437 1.15 22.07 -3.79
CA PRO A 437 1.40 20.78 -4.42
C PRO A 437 2.44 19.93 -3.66
N ASP A 438 2.45 18.62 -3.91
CA ASP A 438 3.16 17.69 -3.04
C ASP A 438 4.67 17.70 -3.12
N PHE A 439 5.22 18.08 -4.27
CA PHE A 439 6.64 17.92 -4.59
C PHE A 439 7.41 19.23 -4.68
N TRP A 440 6.77 20.33 -4.27
CA TRP A 440 7.39 21.64 -4.15
C TRP A 440 6.66 22.48 -3.09
N GLY A 441 7.39 23.00 -2.10
CA GLY A 441 6.85 23.64 -0.89
C GLY A 441 7.26 25.09 -0.66
N GLY A 442 7.89 25.76 -1.63
CA GLY A 442 8.58 27.03 -1.42
C GLY A 442 7.73 28.14 -0.78
N ASP A 443 6.47 28.26 -1.22
CA ASP A 443 5.54 29.29 -0.77
C ASP A 443 4.63 28.85 0.39
N ARG A 444 4.86 27.67 0.99
CA ARG A 444 4.00 27.14 2.06
C ARG A 444 4.04 28.03 3.31
N PRO A 445 2.90 28.59 3.74
CA PRO A 445 2.82 29.39 4.96
C PRO A 445 3.27 28.62 6.21
N PRO A 446 3.89 29.27 7.21
CA PRO A 446 4.33 28.59 8.42
C PRO A 446 3.23 27.85 9.18
N LEU A 447 2.00 28.37 9.16
CA LEU A 447 0.89 27.79 9.90
C LEU A 447 0.41 26.47 9.29
N THR A 448 0.25 26.40 7.98
CA THR A 448 -0.11 25.16 7.27
C THR A 448 1.04 24.16 7.31
N ASP A 449 2.28 24.62 7.18
CA ASP A 449 3.48 23.79 7.24
C ASP A 449 3.68 23.14 8.62
N LYS A 450 3.14 23.73 9.71
CA LYS A 450 3.12 23.14 11.07
C LYS A 450 2.25 21.87 11.15
N TYR A 451 1.14 21.82 10.40
CA TYR A 451 0.18 20.72 10.46
C TYR A 451 0.36 19.69 9.34
N SER A 452 1.08 20.05 8.28
CA SER A 452 1.42 19.16 7.16
C SER A 452 2.02 17.85 7.66
N THR A 453 1.53 16.72 7.14
CA THR A 453 2.01 15.35 7.42
C THR A 453 2.06 15.02 8.92
N GLY A 454 1.07 15.55 9.65
CA GLY A 454 0.96 15.43 11.10
C GLY A 454 -0.31 14.77 11.58
N VAL A 455 -0.23 14.12 12.74
CA VAL A 455 -1.41 13.69 13.50
C VAL A 455 -1.82 14.84 14.39
N VAL A 456 -3.08 15.25 14.31
CA VAL A 456 -3.63 16.37 15.08
C VAL A 456 -4.74 15.87 15.99
N ALA A 457 -4.68 16.22 17.27
CA ALA A 457 -5.81 16.02 18.18
C ALA A 457 -6.68 17.28 18.22
N LEU A 458 -7.97 17.11 17.95
CA LEU A 458 -8.99 18.14 18.15
C LEU A 458 -9.90 17.76 19.31
N ASP A 459 -10.41 18.77 20.00
CA ASP A 459 -11.55 18.67 20.90
C ASP A 459 -12.80 18.26 20.11
N ILE A 460 -13.47 17.17 20.48
CA ILE A 460 -14.63 16.66 19.72
C ILE A 460 -15.77 17.69 19.69
N ALA A 461 -16.02 18.36 20.82
CA ALA A 461 -17.15 19.28 20.96
C ALA A 461 -16.96 20.59 20.19
N THR A 462 -15.72 21.08 20.10
CA THR A 462 -15.43 22.43 19.60
C THR A 462 -14.57 22.46 18.33
N GLY A 463 -13.96 21.33 17.94
CA GLY A 463 -13.05 21.23 16.81
C GLY A 463 -11.77 22.06 16.97
N ARG A 464 -11.39 22.42 18.20
CA ARG A 464 -10.16 23.19 18.47
C ARG A 464 -9.00 22.26 18.73
N ASP A 465 -7.82 22.58 18.17
CA ASP A 465 -6.64 21.72 18.31
C ASP A 465 -6.08 21.74 19.73
N LYS A 466 -5.55 20.59 20.13
CA LYS A 466 -4.92 20.37 21.44
C LYS A 466 -3.44 20.12 21.30
N TRP A 467 -3.06 19.31 20.32
CA TRP A 467 -1.67 19.02 19.99
C TRP A 467 -1.54 18.56 18.53
N VAL A 468 -0.32 18.67 18.00
CA VAL A 468 0.08 18.13 16.70
C VAL A 468 1.45 17.46 16.83
N PHE A 469 1.61 16.32 16.17
CA PHE A 469 2.91 15.67 15.99
C PHE A 469 3.16 15.46 14.50
N GLN A 470 4.22 16.06 13.96
CA GLN A 470 4.62 15.88 12.57
C GLN A 470 5.46 14.62 12.40
N THR A 471 5.12 13.81 11.40
CA THR A 471 5.95 12.65 11.02
C THR A 471 6.90 12.96 9.88
N ALA A 472 6.70 14.07 9.18
CA ALA A 472 7.67 14.67 8.25
C ALA A 472 7.55 16.19 8.33
N HIS A 473 8.67 16.86 8.55
CA HIS A 473 8.75 18.32 8.51
C HIS A 473 8.87 18.78 7.06
N HIS A 474 8.05 19.75 6.66
CA HIS A 474 8.09 20.34 5.32
C HIS A 474 8.06 19.28 4.20
N ASP A 475 7.00 18.48 4.16
CA ASP A 475 6.91 17.32 3.28
C ASP A 475 6.81 17.67 1.78
N ILE A 476 7.86 17.40 1.02
CA ILE A 476 7.90 17.57 -0.45
C ILE A 476 8.01 16.22 -1.19
N TRP A 477 7.46 15.14 -0.60
CA TRP A 477 7.60 13.76 -1.10
C TRP A 477 6.28 12.98 -1.21
N ASP A 478 5.13 13.61 -0.95
CA ASP A 478 3.80 12.96 -0.85
C ASP A 478 3.80 11.84 0.22
N TYR A 479 4.22 12.19 1.43
CA TYR A 479 4.26 11.30 2.60
C TYR A 479 3.06 11.46 3.54
N ASP A 480 1.89 11.78 2.99
CA ASP A 480 0.59 11.78 3.67
C ASP A 480 0.43 10.72 4.76
N LEU A 481 -0.21 11.11 5.86
CA LEU A 481 -0.68 10.15 6.85
C LEU A 481 -1.95 9.46 6.35
N ALA A 482 -1.74 8.47 5.50
CA ALA A 482 -2.78 7.71 4.85
C ALA A 482 -3.52 6.74 5.81
N SER A 483 -2.91 6.33 6.92
CA SER A 483 -3.49 5.37 7.85
C SER A 483 -4.34 6.05 8.93
N GLN A 484 -5.53 5.47 9.21
CA GLN A 484 -6.27 5.75 10.44
C GLN A 484 -5.37 5.43 11.64
N PRO A 485 -5.23 6.33 12.64
CA PRO A 485 -4.53 6.01 13.87
C PRO A 485 -5.18 4.83 14.60
N THR A 486 -4.40 4.05 15.34
CA THR A 486 -4.94 2.98 16.19
C THR A 486 -4.66 3.29 17.65
N LEU A 487 -5.70 3.26 18.49
CA LEU A 487 -5.57 3.54 19.92
C LEU A 487 -5.42 2.24 20.72
N TYR A 488 -4.49 2.25 21.67
CA TYR A 488 -4.22 1.10 22.53
C TYR A 488 -3.84 1.58 23.93
N ASP A 489 -4.37 0.92 24.96
CA ASP A 489 -3.89 1.12 26.33
C ASP A 489 -2.77 0.11 26.59
N LEU A 490 -1.56 0.63 26.86
CA LEU A 490 -0.42 -0.21 27.22
C LEU A 490 -0.67 -0.91 28.58
N PRO A 491 0.03 -2.02 28.88
CA PRO A 491 -0.20 -2.79 30.11
C PRO A 491 -0.03 -2.00 31.41
N ASP A 492 0.73 -0.89 31.39
CA ASP A 492 0.91 0.02 32.52
C ASP A 492 -0.21 1.07 32.65
N GLY A 493 -1.20 1.04 31.76
CA GLY A 493 -2.31 1.98 31.67
C GLY A 493 -2.02 3.23 30.84
N THR A 494 -0.86 3.33 30.19
CA THR A 494 -0.52 4.48 29.35
C THR A 494 -1.37 4.48 28.07
N PRO A 495 -2.11 5.58 27.79
CA PRO A 495 -3.00 5.65 26.64
C PRO A 495 -2.20 5.99 25.38
N ALA A 496 -1.93 4.99 24.54
CA ALA A 496 -1.15 5.14 23.32
C ALA A 496 -2.03 5.38 22.08
N LEU A 497 -1.47 6.13 21.13
CA LEU A 497 -1.87 6.23 19.72
C LEU A 497 -0.71 5.74 18.86
N ILE A 498 -1.02 4.86 17.92
CA ILE A 498 -0.05 4.34 16.95
C ILE A 498 -0.39 4.92 15.59
N GLN A 499 0.56 5.62 14.97
CA GLN A 499 0.46 6.16 13.62
C GLN A 499 1.43 5.43 12.68
N PRO A 500 0.90 4.58 11.79
CA PRO A 500 1.63 4.11 10.62
C PRO A 500 1.78 5.22 9.57
N THR A 501 2.95 5.30 8.92
CA THR A 501 3.25 6.33 7.92
C THR A 501 3.61 5.74 6.55
N LYS A 502 3.44 6.54 5.48
CA LYS A 502 3.95 6.23 4.14
C LYS A 502 5.47 6.05 4.09
N ARG A 503 6.20 6.44 5.13
CA ARG A 503 7.65 6.24 5.24
C ARG A 503 8.04 4.86 5.75
N GLY A 504 7.07 3.98 6.02
CA GLY A 504 7.32 2.64 6.58
C GLY A 504 7.68 2.66 8.06
N GLN A 505 7.35 3.73 8.78
CA GLN A 505 7.63 3.89 10.21
C GLN A 505 6.35 3.87 11.04
N LEU A 506 6.49 3.43 12.29
CA LEU A 506 5.43 3.43 13.30
C LEU A 506 5.80 4.41 14.42
N PHE A 507 4.97 5.44 14.62
CA PHE A 507 5.11 6.37 15.73
C PHE A 507 4.11 6.00 16.83
N MET A 508 4.60 5.82 18.06
CA MET A 508 3.77 5.55 19.24
C MET A 508 3.80 6.79 20.14
N LEU A 509 2.65 7.43 20.31
CA LEU A 509 2.48 8.70 21.01
C LEU A 509 1.53 8.54 22.19
N ASP A 510 1.69 9.32 23.25
CA ASP A 510 0.67 9.45 24.29
C ASP A 510 -0.49 10.25 23.70
N ARG A 511 -1.66 9.61 23.58
CA ARG A 511 -2.79 10.21 22.87
C ARG A 511 -3.40 11.40 23.60
N ARG A 512 -3.00 11.67 24.84
CA ARG A 512 -3.42 12.88 25.59
C ARG A 512 -2.62 14.11 25.18
N THR A 513 -1.32 13.93 24.88
CA THR A 513 -0.37 15.05 24.72
C THR A 513 0.31 15.11 23.35
N GLY A 514 0.31 14.02 22.59
CA GLY A 514 1.07 13.87 21.34
C GLY A 514 2.56 13.62 21.55
N GLU A 515 3.02 13.48 22.79
CA GLU A 515 4.43 13.23 23.10
C GLU A 515 4.80 11.77 22.77
N PRO A 516 6.00 11.50 22.21
CA PRO A 516 6.42 10.13 21.92
C PRO A 516 6.53 9.25 23.17
N ILE A 517 5.87 8.09 23.16
CA ILE A 517 6.07 7.01 24.14
C ILE A 517 7.33 6.21 23.79
N SER A 518 7.49 5.88 22.51
CA SER A 518 8.71 5.27 21.96
C SER A 518 9.70 6.36 21.58
N LYS A 519 11.01 6.07 21.68
CA LYS A 519 12.03 7.06 21.35
C LYS A 519 11.94 7.50 19.88
N VAL A 520 11.92 8.82 19.70
CA VAL A 520 12.04 9.51 18.41
C VAL A 520 13.32 10.35 18.41
N GLU A 521 14.08 10.29 17.32
CA GLU A 521 15.29 11.07 17.10
C GLU A 521 15.15 11.96 15.87
N GLU A 522 15.50 13.24 16.03
CA GLU A 522 15.74 14.13 14.90
C GLU A 522 17.06 13.77 14.22
N ARG A 523 17.01 13.40 12.94
CA ARG A 523 18.21 13.04 12.15
C ARG A 523 18.41 14.00 10.99
N PRO A 524 19.66 14.40 10.69
CA PRO A 524 19.98 15.17 9.50
C PRO A 524 19.57 14.43 8.23
N VAL A 525 19.07 15.17 7.25
CA VAL A 525 18.65 14.66 5.93
C VAL A 525 19.32 15.45 4.80
N PRO A 526 19.34 14.97 3.56
CA PRO A 526 19.86 15.73 2.42
C PRO A 526 19.25 17.15 2.37
N GLN A 527 20.07 18.13 2.02
CA GLN A 527 19.68 19.55 2.07
C GLN A 527 19.62 20.20 0.69
N GLU A 528 20.00 19.49 -0.37
CA GLU A 528 19.87 19.98 -1.73
C GLU A 528 18.41 19.93 -2.18
N VAL A 529 17.93 21.01 -2.78
CA VAL A 529 16.54 21.19 -3.18
C VAL A 529 16.46 22.05 -4.44
N ALA A 530 15.35 21.93 -5.17
CA ALA A 530 15.06 22.76 -6.33
C ALA A 530 14.93 24.25 -5.98
N PHE A 531 15.08 25.10 -6.99
CA PHE A 531 14.99 26.55 -6.84
C PHE A 531 13.65 26.97 -6.20
N GLY A 532 13.73 27.95 -5.29
CA GLY A 532 12.57 28.55 -4.63
C GLY A 532 12.01 27.74 -3.46
N ASP A 533 12.56 26.55 -3.17
CA ASP A 533 12.07 25.67 -2.10
C ASP A 533 13.07 25.56 -0.92
N ARG A 534 12.68 24.83 0.14
CA ARG A 534 13.50 24.55 1.31
C ARG A 534 13.37 23.07 1.72
N VAL A 535 14.29 22.62 2.56
CA VAL A 535 14.20 21.31 3.24
C VAL A 535 14.43 21.55 4.74
N SER A 536 13.74 20.79 5.59
CA SER A 536 14.01 20.82 7.03
C SER A 536 15.43 20.33 7.32
N PRO A 537 16.18 20.92 8.28
CA PRO A 537 17.51 20.44 8.65
C PRO A 537 17.51 19.00 9.16
N THR A 538 16.43 18.60 9.84
CA THR A 538 16.24 17.27 10.41
C THR A 538 14.84 16.74 10.15
N GLN A 539 14.69 15.42 10.29
CA GLN A 539 13.42 14.72 10.23
C GLN A 539 13.28 13.78 11.43
N PRO A 540 12.06 13.52 11.92
CA PRO A 540 11.83 12.61 13.04
C PRO A 540 11.93 11.16 12.56
N TYR A 541 12.64 10.34 13.33
CA TYR A 541 12.74 8.90 13.13
C TYR A 541 12.38 8.15 14.40
N THR A 542 11.47 7.19 14.28
CA THR A 542 11.25 6.20 15.34
C THR A 542 12.47 5.29 15.45
N VAL A 543 12.92 5.03 16.69
CA VAL A 543 14.14 4.26 16.96
C VAL A 543 13.83 2.92 17.60
N ASP A 544 12.87 2.89 18.51
CA ASP A 544 12.54 1.69 19.27
C ASP A 544 11.48 0.83 18.55
N MET A 545 10.57 1.46 17.80
CA MET A 545 9.58 0.73 17.02
C MET A 545 10.18 0.16 15.72
N PRO A 546 9.74 -1.02 15.28
CA PRO A 546 10.12 -1.58 13.99
C PRO A 546 9.77 -0.62 12.84
N SER A 547 10.68 -0.52 11.89
CA SER A 547 10.51 0.20 10.63
C SER A 547 10.69 -0.76 9.46
N PHE A 548 9.96 -0.50 8.37
CA PHE A 548 9.82 -1.38 7.22
C PHE A 548 10.27 -0.64 5.97
N GLY A 549 11.10 -1.28 5.14
CA GLY A 549 11.55 -0.67 3.89
C GLY A 549 12.38 0.62 4.03
N THR A 550 12.92 0.95 5.21
CA THR A 550 13.60 2.25 5.46
C THR A 550 15.10 2.25 5.16
N LYS A 551 15.70 1.10 4.83
CA LYS A 551 17.13 1.04 4.51
C LYS A 551 17.40 1.74 3.18
N PRO A 552 18.37 2.68 3.10
CA PRO A 552 18.73 3.31 1.84
C PRO A 552 19.12 2.27 0.79
N LEU A 553 18.60 2.43 -0.42
CA LEU A 553 18.94 1.57 -1.55
C LEU A 553 20.38 1.80 -2.02
N THR A 554 21.01 0.74 -2.49
CA THR A 554 22.33 0.74 -3.10
C THR A 554 22.30 0.03 -4.45
N GLU A 555 23.41 0.12 -5.19
CA GLU A 555 23.55 -0.63 -6.45
C GLU A 555 23.34 -2.15 -6.25
N GLN A 556 23.68 -2.68 -5.07
CA GLN A 556 23.59 -4.11 -4.77
C GLN A 556 22.14 -4.59 -4.68
N ASP A 557 21.23 -3.70 -4.30
CA ASP A 557 19.80 -3.96 -4.17
C ASP A 557 19.09 -4.02 -5.53
N MET A 558 19.80 -3.70 -6.62
CA MET A 558 19.25 -3.74 -7.96
C MET A 558 19.10 -5.18 -8.46
N TRP A 559 17.94 -5.42 -9.07
CA TRP A 559 17.43 -6.71 -9.48
C TRP A 559 16.99 -6.68 -10.94
N GLY A 560 16.71 -7.86 -11.48
CA GLY A 560 16.12 -8.06 -12.80
C GLY A 560 15.89 -9.54 -13.04
N ALA A 561 15.03 -9.88 -14.00
CA ALA A 561 14.78 -11.29 -14.35
C ALA A 561 16.01 -11.98 -14.98
N THR A 562 16.96 -11.18 -15.49
CA THR A 562 18.22 -11.65 -16.06
C THR A 562 19.39 -10.79 -15.57
N PHE A 563 20.62 -11.29 -15.67
CA PHE A 563 21.83 -10.49 -15.48
C PHE A 563 21.98 -9.25 -16.39
N PHE A 564 21.38 -9.24 -17.59
CA PHE A 564 21.35 -8.02 -18.43
C PHE A 564 20.35 -7.00 -17.89
N ASP A 565 19.20 -7.49 -17.45
CA ASP A 565 18.14 -6.69 -16.85
C ASP A 565 18.63 -6.05 -15.55
N GLN A 566 19.32 -6.84 -14.72
CA GLN A 566 20.00 -6.35 -13.53
C GLN A 566 21.08 -5.31 -13.86
N LEU A 567 21.91 -5.54 -14.88
CA LEU A 567 22.90 -4.55 -15.32
C LEU A 567 22.23 -3.23 -15.73
N ALA A 568 21.14 -3.30 -16.49
CA ALA A 568 20.38 -2.12 -16.88
C ALA A 568 19.82 -1.37 -15.66
N CYS A 569 19.24 -2.08 -14.68
CA CYS A 569 18.75 -1.48 -13.44
C CYS A 569 19.85 -0.84 -12.60
N ARG A 570 21.04 -1.44 -12.55
CA ARG A 570 22.21 -0.84 -11.88
C ARG A 570 22.66 0.45 -12.55
N ILE A 571 22.75 0.44 -13.87
CA ILE A 571 23.11 1.64 -14.65
C ILE A 571 22.05 2.73 -14.42
N ALA A 572 20.76 2.37 -14.48
CA ALA A 572 19.67 3.29 -14.23
C ALA A 572 19.76 3.90 -12.83
N PHE A 573 19.89 3.09 -11.78
CA PHE A 573 20.05 3.54 -10.39
C PHE A 573 21.20 4.53 -10.24
N LYS A 574 22.36 4.24 -10.82
CA LYS A 574 23.56 5.08 -10.72
C LYS A 574 23.44 6.41 -11.46
N LYS A 575 22.45 6.58 -12.33
CA LYS A 575 22.11 7.85 -13.00
C LYS A 575 21.09 8.68 -12.23
N LEU A 576 20.43 8.13 -11.23
CA LEU A 576 19.42 8.83 -10.44
C LEU A 576 20.07 9.68 -9.34
N ASN A 577 19.45 10.81 -9.03
CA ASN A 577 19.70 11.55 -7.81
C ASN A 577 19.08 10.76 -6.63
N TYR A 578 19.92 10.15 -5.82
CA TYR A 578 19.51 9.44 -4.60
C TYR A 578 20.60 9.49 -3.54
N LYS A 579 20.28 10.12 -2.40
CA LYS A 579 21.15 10.29 -1.23
C LYS A 579 20.55 9.64 0.02
N GLY A 580 19.53 8.80 -0.16
CA GLY A 580 18.74 8.19 0.91
C GLY A 580 17.32 8.75 0.99
N GLU A 581 16.62 8.38 2.06
CA GLU A 581 15.33 8.95 2.41
C GLU A 581 15.43 10.49 2.47
N PHE A 582 14.39 11.19 2.02
CA PHE A 582 14.36 12.65 1.90
C PHE A 582 15.35 13.26 0.89
N THR A 583 15.77 12.51 -0.13
CA THR A 583 16.34 13.15 -1.33
C THR A 583 15.24 14.00 -1.97
N ALA A 584 15.40 15.33 -1.97
CA ALA A 584 14.36 16.22 -2.48
C ALA A 584 14.19 16.12 -4.00
N PRO A 585 12.95 16.24 -4.53
CA PRO A 585 12.71 16.37 -5.95
C PRO A 585 13.56 17.49 -6.58
N SER A 586 14.06 17.24 -7.80
CA SER A 586 14.94 18.17 -8.49
C SER A 586 14.77 18.09 -10.01
N LEU A 587 15.54 18.90 -10.75
CA LEU A 587 15.63 18.82 -12.21
C LEU A 587 16.30 17.53 -12.70
N GLU A 588 17.02 16.83 -11.82
CA GLU A 588 17.56 15.51 -12.08
C GLU A 588 16.53 14.44 -11.67
N PRO A 589 16.39 13.34 -12.43
CA PRO A 589 15.54 12.23 -12.05
C PRO A 589 15.88 11.73 -10.65
N THR A 590 14.94 11.92 -9.72
CA THR A 590 15.15 11.71 -8.28
C THR A 590 14.38 10.50 -7.82
N LEU A 591 15.08 9.56 -7.17
CA LEU A 591 14.46 8.36 -6.61
C LEU A 591 13.85 8.68 -5.24
N ILE A 592 12.57 8.36 -5.05
CA ILE A 592 11.89 8.40 -3.74
C ILE A 592 11.69 6.96 -3.29
N TYR A 593 12.13 6.65 -2.07
CA TYR A 593 12.03 5.32 -1.47
C TYR A 593 11.81 5.44 0.05
N PRO A 594 10.82 4.75 0.66
CA PRO A 594 10.01 3.64 0.12
C PRO A 594 8.99 4.01 -0.97
N GLY A 595 8.79 5.31 -1.22
CA GLY A 595 8.02 5.81 -2.35
C GLY A 595 6.74 6.56 -1.94
N TYR A 596 6.14 7.34 -2.85
CA TYR A 596 4.92 8.13 -2.55
C TYR A 596 3.62 7.30 -2.58
N TYR A 597 3.63 6.09 -3.18
CA TYR A 597 2.62 5.07 -2.88
C TYR A 597 2.68 4.60 -1.41
N GLY A 598 3.77 4.92 -0.73
CA GLY A 598 4.00 4.73 0.68
C GLY A 598 4.47 3.33 1.06
N GLY A 599 4.80 3.17 2.34
CA GLY A 599 4.81 1.95 3.13
C GLY A 599 3.40 1.62 3.60
N PHE A 600 2.96 2.22 4.71
CA PHE A 600 1.60 2.06 5.21
C PHE A 600 0.65 3.07 4.56
N ASN A 601 -0.47 2.57 4.01
CA ASN A 601 -1.46 3.38 3.30
C ASN A 601 -2.85 3.31 3.99
N TRP A 602 -3.93 3.61 3.27
CA TRP A 602 -5.30 3.74 3.80
C TRP A 602 -5.90 2.48 4.43
N GLY A 603 -5.41 1.29 4.08
CA GLY A 603 -5.79 0.03 4.74
C GLY A 603 -5.62 0.07 6.26
N SER A 604 -4.67 0.90 6.74
CA SER A 604 -4.37 1.12 8.16
C SER A 604 -3.95 -0.18 8.89
N ALA A 605 -3.72 -0.10 10.20
CA ALA A 605 -3.30 -1.25 10.99
C ALA A 605 -4.50 -1.96 11.66
N ALA A 606 -4.35 -3.26 11.90
CA ALA A 606 -5.26 -4.01 12.76
C ALA A 606 -4.55 -4.35 14.09
N LEU A 607 -5.26 -4.36 15.22
CA LEU A 607 -4.68 -4.54 16.54
C LEU A 607 -5.37 -5.66 17.29
N ASP A 608 -4.64 -6.70 17.66
CA ASP A 608 -5.13 -7.64 18.65
C ASP A 608 -5.01 -7.03 20.04
N LYS A 609 -6.14 -6.52 20.57
CA LYS A 609 -6.20 -5.88 21.88
C LYS A 609 -5.66 -6.81 22.98
N ARG A 610 -5.92 -8.13 22.90
CA ARG A 610 -5.53 -9.10 23.94
C ARG A 610 -4.02 -9.29 24.04
N ASN A 611 -3.32 -9.19 22.91
CA ASN A 611 -1.89 -9.46 22.83
C ASN A 611 -1.04 -8.21 22.68
N GLY A 612 -1.65 -7.08 22.28
CA GLY A 612 -0.92 -5.89 21.87
C GLY A 612 -0.11 -6.14 20.59
N PHE A 613 -0.64 -6.99 19.69
CA PHE A 613 -0.02 -7.26 18.39
C PHE A 613 -0.68 -6.41 17.32
N LEU A 614 0.13 -5.56 16.68
CA LEU A 614 -0.27 -4.70 15.58
C LEU A 614 0.09 -5.36 14.25
N PHE A 615 -0.89 -5.57 13.38
CA PHE A 615 -0.72 -6.12 12.04
C PHE A 615 -0.73 -5.00 11.01
N VAL A 616 0.28 -5.00 10.14
CA VAL A 616 0.52 -3.93 9.18
C VAL A 616 0.90 -4.49 7.82
N ASN A 617 0.46 -3.83 6.76
CA ASN A 617 0.81 -4.13 5.38
C ASN A 617 1.63 -2.98 4.79
N ASP A 618 2.85 -3.29 4.36
CA ASP A 618 3.85 -2.31 3.91
C ASP A 618 4.12 -2.48 2.41
N ILE A 619 4.17 -1.37 1.67
CA ILE A 619 4.58 -1.30 0.26
C ILE A 619 6.03 -0.79 0.18
N ARG A 620 6.87 -1.48 -0.58
CA ARG A 620 8.30 -1.15 -0.76
C ARG A 620 8.58 -0.95 -2.24
N MET A 621 8.06 0.14 -2.81
CA MET A 621 8.10 0.39 -4.24
C MET A 621 8.69 1.76 -4.54
N PRO A 622 9.95 1.84 -4.99
CA PRO A 622 10.53 3.10 -5.38
C PRO A 622 9.83 3.69 -6.60
N GLN A 623 9.66 5.01 -6.60
CA GLN A 623 9.27 5.77 -7.78
C GLN A 623 10.32 6.83 -8.08
N VAL A 624 10.32 7.29 -9.32
CA VAL A 624 11.17 8.38 -9.77
C VAL A 624 10.30 9.59 -10.04
N VAL A 625 10.75 10.76 -9.58
CA VAL A 625 10.15 12.05 -9.90
C VAL A 625 11.17 12.97 -10.54
N THR A 626 10.72 13.80 -11.48
CA THR A 626 11.56 14.84 -12.09
C THR A 626 10.78 16.14 -12.17
N LEU A 627 11.34 17.22 -11.62
CA LEU A 627 10.83 18.57 -11.83
C LEU A 627 11.28 19.08 -13.18
N ARG A 628 10.35 19.62 -13.98
CA ARG A 628 10.67 20.32 -15.23
C ARG A 628 10.21 21.76 -15.15
N PRO A 629 10.96 22.74 -15.67
CA PRO A 629 10.51 24.12 -15.72
C PRO A 629 9.14 24.23 -16.40
N ALA A 630 8.22 24.98 -15.80
CA ALA A 630 6.87 25.20 -16.33
C ALA A 630 6.85 26.12 -17.56
N GLU A 631 7.91 26.90 -17.78
CA GLU A 631 7.99 27.85 -18.89
C GLU A 631 7.84 27.17 -20.25
N GLY A 632 6.88 27.63 -21.05
CA GLY A 632 6.60 27.10 -22.38
C GLY A 632 5.87 25.75 -22.41
N VAL A 633 5.46 25.21 -21.25
CA VAL A 633 4.64 24.00 -21.17
C VAL A 633 3.16 24.36 -21.38
N ASP A 634 2.50 23.68 -22.32
CA ASP A 634 1.05 23.75 -22.47
C ASP A 634 0.37 22.91 -21.37
N MET A 635 -0.05 23.58 -20.30
CA MET A 635 -0.67 22.94 -19.13
C MET A 635 -1.97 22.22 -19.46
N ASP A 636 -2.71 22.66 -20.47
CA ASP A 636 -3.98 22.06 -20.89
C ASP A 636 -3.76 20.72 -21.61
N SER A 637 -2.55 20.46 -22.09
CA SER A 637 -2.14 19.21 -22.75
C SER A 637 -1.68 18.11 -21.77
N LEU A 638 -1.45 18.44 -20.51
CA LEU A 638 -0.94 17.50 -19.50
C LEU A 638 -2.04 16.54 -19.03
N VAL A 639 -1.65 15.27 -18.81
CA VAL A 639 -2.58 14.23 -18.35
C VAL A 639 -2.90 14.44 -16.87
N SER A 640 -4.15 14.76 -16.57
CA SER A 640 -4.67 14.88 -15.20
C SER A 640 -4.99 13.50 -14.60
N GLY A 641 -4.01 12.81 -14.00
CA GLY A 641 -4.31 11.60 -13.23
C GLY A 641 -3.25 11.25 -12.19
N HIS A 642 -3.65 10.90 -10.96
CA HIS A 642 -2.77 10.48 -9.83
C HIS A 642 -2.09 9.09 -10.02
N GLY A 643 -1.54 8.82 -11.20
CA GLY A 643 -0.80 7.59 -11.54
C GLY A 643 0.68 7.80 -11.83
N VAL A 644 1.44 6.71 -11.74
CA VAL A 644 2.80 6.59 -12.30
C VAL A 644 2.71 6.56 -13.83
N GLY A 645 3.65 7.20 -14.52
CA GLY A 645 3.69 7.28 -16.00
C GLY A 645 3.01 8.52 -16.57
N SER A 646 2.92 9.60 -15.79
CA SER A 646 2.24 10.84 -16.19
C SER A 646 2.98 12.09 -15.72
N THR A 647 2.80 13.18 -16.45
CA THR A 647 3.24 14.53 -16.09
C THR A 647 2.09 15.30 -15.48
N TYR A 648 2.25 15.83 -14.28
CA TYR A 648 1.23 16.67 -13.63
C TYR A 648 1.56 18.14 -13.80
N PRO A 649 0.54 18.99 -14.04
CA PRO A 649 0.71 20.42 -13.84
C PRO A 649 0.90 20.70 -12.34
N MET A 650 1.78 21.65 -11.99
CA MET A 650 1.85 22.25 -10.65
C MET A 650 1.61 23.76 -10.77
N ILE A 651 0.36 24.11 -11.08
CA ILE A 651 -0.05 25.46 -11.48
C ILE A 651 0.28 26.46 -10.37
N GLY A 652 0.95 27.55 -10.74
CA GLY A 652 1.42 28.59 -9.82
C GLY A 652 2.85 28.38 -9.33
N THR A 653 3.42 27.19 -9.50
CA THR A 653 4.84 26.93 -9.19
C THR A 653 5.74 27.15 -10.41
N PRO A 654 7.07 27.23 -10.23
CA PRO A 654 8.03 27.28 -11.34
C PRO A 654 8.13 25.98 -12.16
N PHE A 655 7.44 24.91 -11.76
CA PHE A 655 7.66 23.56 -12.28
C PHE A 655 6.38 22.85 -12.73
N VAL A 656 6.56 21.82 -13.54
CA VAL A 656 5.67 20.66 -13.69
C VAL A 656 6.44 19.43 -13.22
N ILE A 657 5.75 18.33 -12.96
CA ILE A 657 6.39 17.13 -12.42
C ILE A 657 6.10 15.89 -13.26
N ASP A 658 7.15 15.13 -13.58
CA ASP A 658 7.03 13.82 -14.20
C ASP A 658 7.11 12.72 -13.14
N HIS A 659 6.19 11.74 -13.21
CA HIS A 659 6.14 10.57 -12.35
C HIS A 659 6.46 9.30 -13.13
N GLU A 660 7.42 8.51 -12.65
CA GLU A 660 7.86 7.27 -13.32
C GLU A 660 8.00 6.10 -12.34
N ALA A 661 7.76 4.88 -12.86
CA ALA A 661 8.07 3.66 -12.13
C ALA A 661 9.57 3.40 -12.24
N PHE A 662 10.20 2.96 -11.16
CA PHE A 662 11.58 2.50 -11.24
C PHE A 662 11.65 1.04 -11.72
N ASN A 663 11.36 0.85 -13.00
CA ASN A 663 11.29 -0.45 -13.67
C ASN A 663 12.42 -0.63 -14.69
N SER A 664 12.75 -1.89 -14.95
CA SER A 664 13.67 -2.32 -15.97
C SER A 664 13.08 -2.19 -17.37
N PRO A 665 13.89 -2.33 -18.45
CA PRO A 665 13.36 -2.37 -19.81
C PRO A 665 12.31 -3.46 -20.07
N LEU A 666 12.24 -4.50 -19.23
CA LEU A 666 11.23 -5.55 -19.28
C LEU A 666 9.96 -5.21 -18.47
N GLY A 667 9.87 -4.01 -17.90
CA GLY A 667 8.73 -3.56 -17.09
C GLY A 667 8.69 -4.14 -15.67
N LEU A 668 9.77 -4.77 -15.21
CA LEU A 668 9.88 -5.34 -13.86
C LEU A 668 10.48 -4.32 -12.89
N PRO A 669 10.09 -4.29 -11.60
CA PRO A 669 10.73 -3.40 -10.63
C PRO A 669 12.24 -3.64 -10.56
N CYS A 670 13.01 -2.55 -10.60
CA CYS A 670 14.47 -2.61 -10.56
C CYS A 670 15.03 -2.92 -9.16
N GLN A 671 14.24 -2.73 -8.10
CA GLN A 671 14.63 -3.14 -6.75
C GLN A 671 14.33 -4.62 -6.53
N GLN A 672 15.21 -5.33 -5.82
CA GLN A 672 14.95 -6.69 -5.38
C GLN A 672 13.70 -6.81 -4.49
N PRO A 673 12.89 -7.87 -4.67
CA PRO A 673 11.74 -8.17 -3.81
C PRO A 673 12.17 -8.53 -2.38
N PRO A 674 11.28 -8.41 -1.36
CA PRO A 674 9.84 -8.18 -1.50
C PRO A 674 9.45 -6.72 -1.74
N TRP A 675 8.47 -6.52 -2.61
CA TRP A 675 7.86 -5.22 -2.93
C TRP A 675 6.66 -4.88 -2.04
N GLY A 676 6.22 -5.84 -1.24
CA GLY A 676 5.25 -5.63 -0.18
C GLY A 676 5.28 -6.78 0.81
N VAL A 677 5.01 -6.45 2.08
CA VAL A 677 5.02 -7.41 3.18
C VAL A 677 3.80 -7.25 4.07
N PHE A 678 3.44 -8.33 4.74
CA PHE A 678 2.52 -8.31 5.87
C PHE A 678 3.30 -8.70 7.12
N ALA A 679 3.10 -7.98 8.21
CA ALA A 679 3.91 -8.13 9.41
C ALA A 679 3.09 -7.94 10.69
N ALA A 680 3.61 -8.45 11.80
CA ALA A 680 3.11 -8.21 13.13
C ALA A 680 4.19 -7.59 14.02
N VAL A 681 3.80 -6.60 14.82
CA VAL A 681 4.65 -5.90 15.79
C VAL A 681 4.02 -6.01 17.17
N SER A 682 4.79 -6.37 18.20
CA SER A 682 4.31 -6.27 19.57
C SER A 682 4.50 -4.84 20.07
N LEU A 683 3.40 -4.18 20.41
CA LEU A 683 3.42 -2.83 21.00
C LEU A 683 3.98 -2.82 22.41
N LYS A 684 3.87 -3.94 23.13
CA LYS A 684 4.38 -4.10 24.49
C LYS A 684 5.90 -4.16 24.54
N THR A 685 6.50 -4.96 23.65
CA THR A 685 7.97 -5.14 23.60
C THR A 685 8.63 -4.27 22.54
N GLN A 686 7.85 -3.61 21.69
CA GLN A 686 8.31 -2.79 20.56
C GLN A 686 9.18 -3.59 19.59
N GLN A 687 8.85 -4.87 19.40
CA GLN A 687 9.61 -5.79 18.54
C GLN A 687 8.75 -6.32 17.41
N LEU A 688 9.38 -6.53 16.26
CA LEU A 688 8.79 -7.30 15.17
C LEU A 688 8.54 -8.73 15.69
N VAL A 689 7.31 -9.23 15.55
CA VAL A 689 6.94 -10.62 15.84
C VAL A 689 7.25 -11.46 14.61
N TRP A 690 6.74 -11.07 13.45
CA TRP A 690 7.06 -11.71 12.17
C TRP A 690 6.86 -10.76 10.99
N GLU A 691 7.52 -11.07 9.87
CA GLU A 691 7.35 -10.41 8.57
C GLU A 691 7.30 -11.47 7.47
N ARG A 692 6.39 -11.32 6.51
CA ARG A 692 6.25 -12.23 5.37
C ARG A 692 5.96 -11.48 4.06
N PRO A 693 6.44 -11.99 2.90
CA PRO A 693 6.06 -11.42 1.60
C PRO A 693 4.55 -11.51 1.39
N ALA A 694 3.94 -10.39 1.01
CA ALA A 694 2.49 -10.30 0.79
C ALA A 694 2.07 -10.84 -0.59
N GLY A 695 1.40 -11.99 -0.63
CA GLY A 695 0.83 -12.53 -1.87
C GLY A 695 1.86 -12.99 -2.91
N THR A 696 1.36 -13.28 -4.11
CA THR A 696 2.11 -13.91 -5.21
C THR A 696 1.85 -13.23 -6.56
N VAL A 697 2.66 -13.58 -7.57
CA VAL A 697 2.46 -13.12 -8.96
C VAL A 697 1.43 -13.94 -9.76
N GLN A 698 0.69 -14.88 -9.14
CA GLN A 698 -0.15 -15.85 -9.85
C GLN A 698 -1.08 -15.22 -10.90
N ASP A 699 -1.73 -14.10 -10.55
CA ASP A 699 -2.71 -13.41 -11.40
C ASP A 699 -2.21 -12.11 -12.02
N VAL A 700 -0.92 -11.79 -11.83
CA VAL A 700 -0.29 -10.63 -12.46
C VAL A 700 -0.30 -10.84 -13.98
N LYS A 701 -0.64 -9.78 -14.72
CA LYS A 701 -0.59 -9.78 -16.18
C LYS A 701 0.67 -9.05 -16.65
N MET A 702 1.51 -9.73 -17.39
CA MET A 702 2.67 -9.18 -18.10
C MET A 702 2.38 -9.23 -19.60
N ASP A 703 2.40 -8.09 -20.29
CA ASP A 703 2.05 -7.98 -21.72
C ASP A 703 0.72 -8.67 -22.09
N GLY A 704 -0.27 -8.56 -21.20
CA GLY A 704 -1.60 -9.16 -21.36
C GLY A 704 -1.69 -10.66 -21.00
N LEU A 705 -0.57 -11.34 -20.77
CA LEU A 705 -0.52 -12.75 -20.36
C LEU A 705 -0.46 -12.87 -18.83
N ARG A 706 -1.31 -13.72 -18.25
CA ARG A 706 -1.25 -14.06 -16.83
C ARG A 706 -0.04 -14.95 -16.55
N VAL A 707 0.73 -14.63 -15.52
CA VAL A 707 1.92 -15.41 -15.11
C VAL A 707 1.55 -16.85 -14.73
N GLY A 708 0.46 -17.04 -13.99
CA GLY A 708 -0.11 -18.36 -13.67
C GLY A 708 0.65 -19.19 -12.64
N LEU A 709 1.76 -18.68 -12.10
CA LEU A 709 2.60 -19.35 -11.10
C LEU A 709 2.52 -18.64 -9.74
N PRO A 710 2.22 -19.35 -8.63
CA PRO A 710 2.07 -18.75 -7.30
C PRO A 710 3.43 -18.52 -6.63
N VAL A 711 4.29 -17.69 -7.23
CA VAL A 711 5.60 -17.32 -6.69
C VAL A 711 5.42 -16.18 -5.67
N PRO A 712 5.72 -16.37 -4.37
CA PRO A 712 5.53 -15.37 -3.32
C PRO A 712 6.63 -14.31 -3.31
N LEU A 713 6.60 -13.42 -4.30
CA LEU A 713 7.55 -12.32 -4.45
C LEU A 713 7.28 -11.14 -3.51
N GLY A 714 6.16 -11.13 -2.79
CA GLY A 714 5.76 -9.98 -1.97
C GLY A 714 5.31 -8.83 -2.86
N MET A 715 4.03 -8.81 -3.19
CA MET A 715 3.40 -7.83 -4.05
C MET A 715 2.96 -6.60 -3.24
N PRO A 716 2.97 -5.39 -3.84
CA PRO A 716 2.44 -4.19 -3.20
C PRO A 716 0.98 -4.39 -2.72
N THR A 717 0.66 -3.87 -1.54
CA THR A 717 -0.59 -4.13 -0.82
C THR A 717 -1.22 -2.87 -0.26
N LEU A 718 -2.53 -2.69 -0.47
CA LEU A 718 -3.27 -1.52 0.02
C LEU A 718 -4.33 -1.83 1.08
N GLY A 719 -5.03 -2.96 0.99
CA GLY A 719 -6.10 -3.31 1.93
C GLY A 719 -5.58 -3.68 3.31
N GLY A 720 -6.31 -3.30 4.36
CA GLY A 720 -5.99 -3.62 5.74
C GLY A 720 -6.36 -5.06 6.12
N GLY A 721 -6.19 -5.39 7.40
CA GLY A 721 -6.63 -6.67 7.97
C GLY A 721 -7.75 -6.51 9.00
N VAL A 722 -8.38 -7.63 9.37
CA VAL A 722 -9.27 -7.74 10.54
C VAL A 722 -8.76 -8.86 11.43
N VAL A 723 -8.66 -8.61 12.73
CA VAL A 723 -8.17 -9.59 13.69
C VAL A 723 -9.27 -10.05 14.63
N THR A 724 -9.25 -11.34 14.96
CA THR A 724 -10.25 -11.98 15.82
C THR A 724 -9.59 -12.43 17.12
N ALA A 725 -10.37 -12.45 18.21
CA ALA A 725 -9.91 -12.95 19.51
C ALA A 725 -9.45 -14.42 19.51
N SER A 726 -9.75 -15.17 18.44
CA SER A 726 -9.30 -16.55 18.22
C SER A 726 -7.82 -16.70 17.85
N GLY A 727 -7.10 -15.59 17.67
CA GLY A 727 -5.71 -15.60 17.23
C GLY A 727 -5.54 -15.77 15.73
N ILE A 728 -6.47 -15.22 14.95
CA ILE A 728 -6.43 -15.18 13.48
C ILE A 728 -6.55 -13.74 13.01
N VAL A 729 -5.70 -13.35 12.06
CA VAL A 729 -5.84 -12.13 11.26
C VAL A 729 -6.23 -12.50 9.83
N PHE A 730 -7.29 -11.87 9.31
CA PHE A 730 -7.69 -11.98 7.92
C PHE A 730 -7.17 -10.80 7.11
N TYR A 731 -6.69 -11.08 5.90
CA TYR A 731 -6.02 -10.09 5.06
C TYR A 731 -6.22 -10.38 3.57
N ALA A 732 -6.44 -9.33 2.79
CA ALA A 732 -6.57 -9.35 1.34
C ALA A 732 -5.57 -8.34 0.72
N GLY A 733 -5.94 -7.51 -0.26
CA GLY A 733 -5.09 -6.38 -0.65
C GLY A 733 -3.95 -6.69 -1.64
N THR A 734 -3.73 -7.95 -2.01
CA THR A 734 -2.67 -8.38 -2.94
C THR A 734 -3.17 -8.62 -4.36
N GLN A 735 -2.24 -8.76 -5.31
CA GLN A 735 -2.57 -8.96 -6.73
C GLN A 735 -2.97 -10.41 -7.09
N ASP A 736 -2.72 -11.38 -6.21
CA ASP A 736 -3.24 -12.74 -6.35
C ASP A 736 -4.54 -12.89 -5.57
N TYR A 737 -5.63 -13.17 -6.29
CA TYR A 737 -6.99 -12.90 -5.83
C TYR A 737 -7.42 -13.84 -4.69
N TYR A 738 -6.99 -13.54 -3.46
CA TYR A 738 -7.27 -14.34 -2.27
C TYR A 738 -7.58 -13.46 -1.07
N LEU A 739 -8.55 -13.91 -0.28
CA LEU A 739 -8.68 -13.57 1.14
C LEU A 739 -7.91 -14.65 1.92
N ARG A 740 -7.04 -14.24 2.85
CA ARG A 740 -6.21 -15.15 3.65
C ARG A 740 -6.59 -15.07 5.12
N ALA A 741 -6.43 -16.18 5.83
CA ALA A 741 -6.42 -16.24 7.28
C ALA A 741 -5.01 -16.62 7.73
N MET A 742 -4.41 -15.83 8.62
CA MET A 742 -3.05 -16.01 9.08
C MET A 742 -3.02 -16.13 10.60
N ASP A 743 -2.15 -17.00 11.10
CA ASP A 743 -1.89 -17.15 12.53
C ASP A 743 -1.22 -15.88 13.08
N ILE A 744 -1.74 -15.31 14.17
CA ILE A 744 -1.23 -14.03 14.68
C ILE A 744 0.19 -14.09 15.26
N GLU A 745 0.66 -15.26 15.70
CA GLU A 745 1.96 -15.41 16.36
C GLU A 745 3.07 -15.73 15.35
N THR A 746 2.72 -16.39 14.25
CA THR A 746 3.70 -16.92 13.28
C THR A 746 3.53 -16.34 11.88
N GLY A 747 2.40 -15.72 11.57
CA GLY A 747 2.03 -15.27 10.23
C GLY A 747 1.80 -16.43 9.25
N LYS A 748 1.74 -17.69 9.70
CA LYS A 748 1.52 -18.82 8.77
C LYS A 748 0.11 -18.73 8.18
N GLU A 749 -0.01 -18.92 6.87
CA GLU A 749 -1.29 -19.05 6.17
C GLU A 749 -2.01 -20.32 6.68
N LEU A 750 -3.13 -20.12 7.36
CA LEU A 750 -4.00 -21.21 7.88
C LEU A 750 -5.07 -21.60 6.85
N TRP A 751 -5.51 -20.63 6.07
CA TRP A 751 -6.52 -20.79 5.03
C TRP A 751 -6.41 -19.67 4.00
N LYS A 752 -6.89 -19.94 2.78
CA LYS A 752 -7.18 -18.91 1.79
C LYS A 752 -8.42 -19.24 0.96
N GLY A 753 -9.24 -18.24 0.69
CA GLY A 753 -10.41 -18.31 -0.18
C GLY A 753 -10.13 -17.57 -1.49
N ARG A 754 -10.37 -18.24 -2.62
CA ARG A 754 -10.20 -17.63 -3.95
C ARG A 754 -11.26 -16.56 -4.19
N LEU A 755 -10.83 -15.38 -4.63
CA LEU A 755 -11.70 -14.28 -5.05
C LEU A 755 -11.82 -14.24 -6.60
N PRO A 756 -12.94 -13.75 -7.16
CA PRO A 756 -13.10 -13.61 -8.61
C PRO A 756 -12.11 -12.63 -9.25
N VAL A 757 -11.76 -11.57 -8.51
CA VAL A 757 -10.78 -10.54 -8.87
C VAL A 757 -10.02 -10.11 -7.62
N GLY A 758 -8.95 -9.32 -7.77
CA GLY A 758 -8.21 -8.77 -6.64
C GLY A 758 -9.09 -7.90 -5.74
N ALA A 759 -8.68 -7.70 -4.50
CA ALA A 759 -9.37 -6.83 -3.56
C ALA A 759 -8.41 -5.78 -3.03
N GLN A 760 -8.93 -4.58 -2.73
CA GLN A 760 -8.20 -3.54 -2.00
C GLN A 760 -8.93 -3.12 -0.73
N ALA A 761 -10.17 -3.55 -0.56
CA ALA A 761 -10.95 -3.32 0.66
C ALA A 761 -10.29 -3.98 1.88
N THR A 762 -10.56 -3.40 3.05
CA THR A 762 -10.33 -4.05 4.34
C THR A 762 -11.48 -5.04 4.60
N PRO A 763 -11.21 -6.30 4.96
CA PRO A 763 -12.26 -7.23 5.37
C PRO A 763 -12.89 -6.81 6.71
N MET A 764 -14.13 -7.22 6.96
CA MET A 764 -14.83 -7.05 8.24
C MET A 764 -15.33 -8.40 8.78
N SER A 765 -15.76 -8.46 10.05
CA SER A 765 -16.44 -9.63 10.63
C SER A 765 -17.64 -9.26 11.50
N TYR A 766 -18.72 -10.04 11.45
CA TYR A 766 -19.87 -9.91 12.36
C TYR A 766 -20.42 -11.28 12.78
N ILE A 767 -21.28 -11.28 13.82
CA ILE A 767 -22.15 -12.40 14.19
C ILE A 767 -23.58 -12.07 13.76
N SER A 768 -24.21 -12.93 12.96
CA SER A 768 -25.62 -12.73 12.62
C SER A 768 -26.47 -12.85 13.88
N PRO A 769 -27.34 -11.86 14.18
CA PRO A 769 -28.26 -11.96 15.31
C PRO A 769 -29.37 -12.99 15.05
N VAL A 770 -29.58 -13.41 13.79
CA VAL A 770 -30.61 -14.39 13.40
C VAL A 770 -30.07 -15.82 13.48
N THR A 771 -28.90 -16.07 12.88
CA THR A 771 -28.34 -17.43 12.76
C THR A 771 -27.27 -17.74 13.80
N GLY A 772 -26.70 -16.73 14.45
CA GLY A 772 -25.58 -16.86 15.38
C GLY A 772 -24.27 -17.30 14.71
N LYS A 773 -24.21 -17.30 13.37
CA LYS A 773 -23.00 -17.60 12.58
C LYS A 773 -22.09 -16.39 12.54
N GLN A 774 -20.79 -16.64 12.57
CA GLN A 774 -19.78 -15.62 12.27
C GLN A 774 -19.52 -15.57 10.78
N TYR A 775 -19.48 -14.36 10.23
CA TYR A 775 -19.14 -14.09 8.84
C TYR A 775 -17.85 -13.28 8.76
N ILE A 776 -17.07 -13.51 7.71
CA ILE A 776 -15.99 -12.64 7.23
C ILE A 776 -16.41 -12.10 5.87
N VAL A 777 -16.51 -10.78 5.72
CA VAL A 777 -16.98 -10.13 4.49
C VAL A 777 -15.86 -9.33 3.85
N ILE A 778 -15.75 -9.42 2.52
CA ILE A 778 -14.78 -8.66 1.72
C ILE A 778 -15.41 -8.15 0.42
N VAL A 779 -15.07 -6.93 0.04
CA VAL A 779 -15.39 -6.36 -1.27
C VAL A 779 -14.24 -6.61 -2.24
N ALA A 780 -14.50 -7.28 -3.36
CA ALA A 780 -13.53 -7.61 -4.39
C ALA A 780 -13.84 -6.84 -5.69
N GLY A 781 -13.29 -5.63 -5.80
CA GLY A 781 -13.48 -4.76 -6.97
C GLY A 781 -12.36 -4.77 -8.01
N GLY A 782 -11.25 -5.44 -7.74
CA GLY A 782 -10.01 -5.42 -8.51
C GLY A 782 -8.87 -4.74 -7.75
N ALA A 783 -7.66 -5.29 -7.82
CA ALA A 783 -6.46 -4.63 -7.28
C ALA A 783 -6.03 -3.47 -8.21
N ARG A 784 -5.49 -2.37 -7.66
CA ARG A 784 -5.13 -1.13 -8.38
C ARG A 784 -4.31 -1.41 -9.64
N GLN A 785 -3.25 -2.20 -9.49
CA GLN A 785 -2.33 -2.53 -10.58
C GLN A 785 -2.79 -3.73 -11.44
N SER A 786 -3.92 -4.35 -11.12
CA SER A 786 -4.51 -5.38 -11.95
C SER A 786 -5.43 -4.75 -13.00
N PRO A 787 -5.51 -5.26 -14.23
CA PRO A 787 -6.53 -4.82 -15.20
C PRO A 787 -7.88 -5.52 -14.99
N ASP A 788 -7.95 -6.57 -14.17
CA ASP A 788 -9.22 -7.25 -13.89
C ASP A 788 -10.01 -6.47 -12.83
N ARG A 789 -11.31 -6.27 -13.11
CA ARG A 789 -12.24 -5.48 -12.28
C ARG A 789 -13.47 -6.31 -11.95
N GLY A 790 -14.06 -6.01 -10.79
CA GLY A 790 -15.24 -6.68 -10.27
C GLY A 790 -16.09 -5.73 -9.43
N ASP A 791 -17.19 -6.27 -8.92
CA ASP A 791 -18.22 -5.55 -8.17
C ASP A 791 -18.79 -6.44 -7.04
N TYR A 792 -17.95 -7.35 -6.54
CA TYR A 792 -18.38 -8.42 -5.65
C TYR A 792 -18.34 -8.00 -4.18
N VAL A 793 -19.38 -8.35 -3.43
CA VAL A 793 -19.38 -8.43 -1.97
C VAL A 793 -19.52 -9.91 -1.61
N ILE A 794 -18.54 -10.47 -0.90
CA ILE A 794 -18.47 -11.90 -0.64
C ILE A 794 -18.37 -12.12 0.85
N ALA A 795 -19.25 -12.99 1.39
CA ALA A 795 -19.19 -13.41 2.77
C ALA A 795 -18.77 -14.88 2.89
N PHE A 796 -17.88 -15.15 3.83
CA PHE A 796 -17.41 -16.49 4.19
C PHE A 796 -17.90 -16.84 5.58
N ALA A 797 -18.34 -18.09 5.77
CA ALA A 797 -18.74 -18.62 7.06
C ALA A 797 -18.43 -20.12 7.14
N LEU A 798 -18.46 -20.67 8.35
CA LEU A 798 -18.40 -22.12 8.55
C LEU A 798 -19.70 -22.77 8.02
N PRO A 799 -19.63 -23.99 7.47
CA PRO A 799 -20.81 -24.73 7.06
C PRO A 799 -21.72 -25.04 8.25
N ASP A 800 -23.02 -25.24 7.98
CA ASP A 800 -23.94 -25.75 8.99
C ASP A 800 -23.46 -27.12 9.52
N LYS A 801 -23.52 -27.30 10.85
CA LYS A 801 -23.26 -28.61 11.46
C LYS A 801 -24.30 -29.59 10.92
N LYS A 802 -23.84 -30.58 10.17
CA LYS A 802 -24.68 -31.68 9.66
C LYS A 802 -25.18 -32.58 10.78
#